data_AF-A0A1Y6MDA2-F1
#
_entry.id   AF-A0A1Y6MDA2-F1
#
_cell.length_a   1.000
_cell.length_b   1.000
_cell.length_c   1.000
_cell.angle_alpha   90.00
_cell.angle_beta   90.00
_cell.angle_gamma   90.00
#
_symmetry.space_group_name_H-M   'P 1'
#
loop_
_entity.id
_entity.type
_entity.pdbx_description
1 polymer ?
#
loop_
_entity_poly.entity_id
_entity_poly.type
_entity_poly.pdbx_seq_one_letter_code
_entity_poly.pdbx_strand_id
1 'polypeptide(L)'
;MKSTDYEFCWFTDEHGSGWETWRELAATWINTKDYGVDARMRALNRFLNDYLVPRFIIDPVELFELRQIDYDKFLIECGLSEGYRVRQNNETCNFIDWVIETYYSQPNDNGDLVPMFKNPFTKATNPVKNQETVYNALPYKYIKQLRRILCPKPRGNFEDWKWAIDQSDALFVNGRHLRDWFIVDESQIDKGDPDCVWREIIVDKPRSIRVNNILRNFAEGDRFFVMWSPVRSMALYTKLELPLRTFQVRMLDSGEADTWRYKQGEWVANDKHNFIEGSEKCPWQKGVYNRIVTPDIGDVMTGLYINTNKTADRNKDEITRGYVIPWQHEDMLYWLEKLRNWQEKYNPIDEPTSIHDLDYKHFGSTKTDIQRDEIGNICFLFRNAAASIKRERLMPITAGYLNTLWVTLMRQLEDDVYRSKQTLSDGSKVRFIDALNPRKTLFPLHSLRVSLITCYSIDGEIPTPVLSKLLVGHSRLIMTMHYTKVTPVMMAKKMKAAEDKINEKDDESLLSFLANKSIEEIGLQSAFKDIESLKTILRVRNPAGWQEKAIGICLVGGNTSPVVENASVSGCWNGGEKLKKANRNQTDLYAPVPHGIENCIRCRWFITDIRYIHSLTAHFNNLSYHASEAAKLAAGLEKEQSLLLDEEYFCEVNGEPFGKYEDLHNLDRRLEKQQTEADEYCKDLVACFQVIRKLLKLEEQRSSGDASDKVVAIGSQADISPYFSFLDTKSEFRQLIQLCDDAEVFTDLRDDLEKTSAIAHRSNKLNTMLMKSGYMPFLMQLDDEAQLLAGNAMINSMIKATGQTDRNKAMSILSSYLDAETYLQDAGLLEEGVKAIEAKTGVNILRLSDLSPSNSIGGKKNG
;
A
#
# COMPACT_ATOMS: atom_id res chain seq x y z
N MET A 1 -21.92 0.03 -28.31
CA MET A 1 -22.35 -0.96 -29.32
C MET A 1 -21.25 -1.97 -29.63
N LYS A 2 -20.00 -1.58 -29.94
CA LYS A 2 -18.88 -2.52 -30.16
C LYS A 2 -18.56 -3.51 -29.01
N SER A 3 -18.98 -3.21 -27.78
CA SER A 3 -18.73 -4.04 -26.59
C SER A 3 -19.77 -5.12 -26.32
N THR A 4 -20.87 -5.16 -27.10
CA THR A 4 -21.98 -6.11 -26.94
C THR A 4 -22.24 -6.92 -28.21
N ASP A 5 -21.40 -6.76 -29.23
CA ASP A 5 -21.45 -7.47 -30.50
C ASP A 5 -20.38 -8.58 -30.48
N TYR A 6 -20.80 -9.81 -30.22
CA TYR A 6 -19.93 -10.99 -30.12
C TYR A 6 -19.53 -11.54 -31.50
N GLU A 7 -20.29 -11.20 -32.53
CA GLU A 7 -20.06 -11.61 -33.92
C GLU A 7 -19.17 -10.62 -34.67
N PHE A 8 -18.78 -9.52 -34.00
CA PHE A 8 -17.96 -8.44 -34.54
C PHE A 8 -18.51 -7.88 -35.86
N CYS A 9 -19.83 -7.93 -36.08
CA CYS A 9 -20.50 -7.39 -37.27
C CYS A 9 -20.15 -5.92 -37.51
N TRP A 10 -19.97 -5.14 -36.44
CA TRP A 10 -19.53 -3.75 -36.54
C TRP A 10 -18.22 -3.58 -37.35
N PHE A 11 -17.35 -4.59 -37.37
CA PHE A 11 -16.05 -4.51 -38.03
C PHE A 11 -16.19 -4.53 -39.56
N THR A 12 -17.04 -5.40 -40.09
CA THR A 12 -17.31 -5.48 -41.53
C THR A 12 -18.29 -4.41 -41.99
N ASP A 13 -19.21 -3.98 -41.14
CA ASP A 13 -20.09 -2.83 -41.40
C ASP A 13 -19.29 -1.53 -41.55
N GLU A 14 -18.24 -1.33 -40.75
CA GLU A 14 -17.41 -0.11 -40.79
C GLU A 14 -16.32 -0.15 -41.86
N HIS A 15 -15.68 -1.30 -42.11
CA HIS A 15 -14.47 -1.40 -42.95
C HIS A 15 -14.64 -2.22 -44.24
N GLY A 16 -15.81 -2.83 -44.46
CA GLY A 16 -16.17 -3.58 -45.67
C GLY A 16 -15.93 -5.10 -45.59
N SER A 17 -16.42 -5.83 -46.61
CA SER A 17 -16.41 -7.30 -46.67
C SER A 17 -15.03 -7.94 -46.80
N GLY A 18 -13.98 -7.17 -47.10
CA GLY A 18 -12.60 -7.69 -47.11
C GLY A 18 -12.14 -8.22 -45.76
N TRP A 19 -12.74 -7.75 -44.66
CA TRP A 19 -12.38 -8.10 -43.30
C TRP A 19 -13.12 -9.32 -42.72
N GLU A 20 -13.90 -10.01 -43.55
CA GLU A 20 -14.78 -11.12 -43.15
C GLU A 20 -14.00 -12.25 -42.46
N THR A 21 -12.83 -12.61 -42.98
CA THR A 21 -11.97 -13.66 -42.42
C THR A 21 -11.58 -13.35 -40.97
N TRP A 22 -11.16 -12.12 -40.69
CA TRP A 22 -10.78 -11.70 -39.34
C TRP A 22 -12.00 -11.63 -38.41
N ARG A 23 -13.17 -11.22 -38.91
CA ARG A 23 -14.43 -11.22 -38.17
C ARG A 23 -14.80 -12.64 -37.74
N GLU A 24 -14.83 -13.59 -38.68
CA GLU A 24 -15.19 -14.98 -38.41
C GLU A 24 -14.24 -15.63 -37.40
N LEU A 25 -12.92 -15.43 -37.55
CA LEU A 25 -11.92 -15.94 -36.61
C LEU A 25 -12.14 -15.35 -35.20
N ALA A 26 -12.35 -14.04 -35.10
CA ALA A 26 -12.59 -13.36 -33.83
C ALA A 26 -13.87 -13.82 -33.13
N ALA A 27 -14.97 -13.93 -33.88
CA ALA A 27 -16.26 -14.42 -33.38
C ALA A 27 -16.17 -15.87 -32.90
N THR A 28 -15.57 -16.74 -33.72
CA THR A 28 -15.38 -18.16 -33.40
C THR A 28 -14.57 -18.33 -32.11
N TRP A 29 -13.44 -17.63 -31.98
CA TRP A 29 -12.62 -17.74 -30.77
C TRP A 29 -13.35 -17.26 -29.52
N ILE A 30 -14.07 -16.14 -29.60
CA ILE A 30 -14.84 -15.63 -28.47
C ILE A 30 -15.93 -16.62 -28.04
N ASN A 31 -16.61 -17.25 -28.98
CA ASN A 31 -17.65 -18.26 -28.72
C ASN A 31 -17.09 -19.55 -28.08
N THR A 32 -15.77 -19.81 -28.17
CA THR A 32 -15.13 -20.92 -27.43
C THR A 32 -14.88 -20.63 -25.94
N LYS A 33 -15.10 -19.40 -25.45
CA LYS A 33 -14.69 -18.99 -24.10
C LYS A 33 -15.88 -18.75 -23.17
N ASP A 34 -15.98 -19.55 -22.12
CA ASP A 34 -17.06 -19.41 -21.13
C ASP A 34 -16.84 -18.26 -20.13
N TYR A 35 -15.58 -17.84 -19.90
CA TYR A 35 -15.21 -16.87 -18.87
C TYR A 35 -14.26 -15.80 -19.37
N GLY A 36 -14.39 -14.55 -18.88
CA GLY A 36 -13.42 -13.48 -19.14
C GLY A 36 -13.53 -12.82 -20.52
N VAL A 37 -14.63 -13.06 -21.23
CA VAL A 37 -14.95 -12.56 -22.58
C VAL A 37 -14.73 -11.05 -22.71
N ASP A 38 -15.15 -10.28 -21.71
CA ASP A 38 -15.03 -8.81 -21.69
C ASP A 38 -13.61 -8.26 -21.86
N ALA A 39 -12.61 -8.98 -21.35
CA ALA A 39 -11.22 -8.58 -21.49
C ALA A 39 -10.66 -8.95 -22.88
N ARG A 40 -11.10 -10.11 -23.41
CA ARG A 40 -10.75 -10.61 -24.73
C ARG A 40 -11.35 -9.79 -25.83
N MET A 41 -12.65 -9.48 -25.76
CA MET A 41 -13.31 -8.57 -26.70
C MET A 41 -12.63 -7.21 -26.75
N ARG A 42 -12.22 -6.65 -25.60
CA ARG A 42 -11.47 -5.38 -25.59
C ARG A 42 -10.11 -5.49 -26.27
N ALA A 43 -9.40 -6.60 -26.07
CA ALA A 43 -8.13 -6.85 -26.75
C ALA A 43 -8.33 -7.00 -28.26
N LEU A 44 -9.31 -7.80 -28.68
CA LEU A 44 -9.64 -8.01 -30.08
C LEU A 44 -10.14 -6.74 -30.78
N ASN A 45 -11.06 -5.98 -30.17
CA ASN A 45 -11.54 -4.73 -30.75
C ASN A 45 -10.37 -3.77 -31.03
N ARG A 46 -9.40 -3.70 -30.12
CA ARG A 46 -8.18 -2.89 -30.32
C ARG A 46 -7.27 -3.49 -31.39
N PHE A 47 -7.08 -4.82 -31.38
CA PHE A 47 -6.26 -5.51 -32.36
C PHE A 47 -6.81 -5.34 -33.79
N LEU A 48 -8.10 -5.62 -33.99
CA LEU A 48 -8.77 -5.49 -35.28
C LEU A 48 -8.78 -4.03 -35.76
N ASN A 49 -9.30 -3.11 -34.95
CA ASN A 49 -9.54 -1.73 -35.37
C ASN A 49 -8.29 -0.83 -35.33
N ASP A 50 -7.50 -0.92 -34.26
CA ASP A 50 -6.42 0.04 -34.02
C ASP A 50 -5.08 -0.50 -34.53
N TYR A 51 -4.95 -1.81 -34.78
CA TYR A 51 -3.70 -2.42 -35.22
C TYR A 51 -3.74 -2.96 -36.66
N LEU A 52 -4.72 -3.79 -37.03
CA LEU A 52 -4.81 -4.38 -38.38
C LEU A 52 -5.27 -3.38 -39.44
N VAL A 53 -6.36 -2.66 -39.20
CA VAL A 53 -6.93 -1.70 -40.19
C VAL A 53 -5.90 -0.66 -40.65
N PRO A 54 -5.17 0.06 -39.77
CA PRO A 54 -4.19 1.05 -40.22
C PRO A 54 -3.01 0.47 -40.99
N ARG A 55 -2.79 -0.85 -40.90
CA ARG A 55 -1.70 -1.57 -41.58
C ARG A 55 -2.16 -2.35 -42.80
N PHE A 56 -3.46 -2.33 -43.11
CA PHE A 56 -4.07 -3.05 -44.24
C PHE A 56 -3.71 -4.55 -44.27
N ILE A 57 -3.63 -5.19 -43.11
CA ILE A 57 -3.34 -6.64 -43.00
C ILE A 57 -4.67 -7.40 -43.07
N ILE A 58 -5.06 -7.80 -44.27
CA ILE A 58 -6.38 -8.39 -44.54
C ILE A 58 -6.34 -9.91 -44.37
N ASP A 59 -5.24 -10.55 -44.76
CA ASP A 59 -5.04 -11.99 -44.64
C ASP A 59 -4.26 -12.34 -43.35
N PRO A 60 -4.72 -13.30 -42.52
CA PRO A 60 -3.93 -13.84 -41.41
C PRO A 60 -2.52 -14.30 -41.78
N VAL A 61 -2.29 -14.82 -42.99
CA VAL A 61 -0.94 -15.25 -43.41
C VAL A 61 0.00 -14.06 -43.53
N GLU A 62 -0.47 -12.92 -44.05
CA GLU A 62 0.31 -11.67 -44.10
C GLU A 62 0.79 -11.27 -42.71
N LEU A 63 -0.02 -11.49 -41.67
CA LEU A 63 0.37 -11.21 -40.30
C LEU A 63 1.52 -12.12 -39.81
N PHE A 64 1.49 -13.41 -40.16
CA PHE A 64 2.45 -14.41 -39.68
C PHE A 64 3.83 -14.28 -40.34
N GLU A 65 3.88 -13.75 -41.58
CA GLU A 65 5.13 -13.55 -42.31
C GLU A 65 5.89 -12.28 -41.90
N LEU A 66 5.26 -11.39 -41.13
CA LEU A 66 5.90 -10.17 -40.65
C LEU A 66 7.01 -10.49 -39.63
N ARG A 67 8.26 -10.24 -40.01
CA ARG A 67 9.43 -10.40 -39.13
C ARG A 67 9.59 -9.18 -38.21
N GLN A 68 9.78 -9.45 -36.92
CA GLN A 68 10.09 -8.46 -35.87
C GLN A 68 9.02 -7.38 -35.65
N ILE A 69 7.81 -7.77 -35.23
CA ILE A 69 6.84 -6.79 -34.72
C ILE A 69 6.69 -6.90 -33.21
N ASP A 70 6.84 -5.76 -32.55
CA ASP A 70 6.55 -5.61 -31.13
C ASP A 70 5.13 -5.01 -30.95
N TYR A 71 4.14 -5.89 -30.78
CA TYR A 71 2.76 -5.47 -30.46
C TYR A 71 2.71 -4.73 -29.11
N ASP A 72 3.58 -5.05 -28.16
CA ASP A 72 3.67 -4.34 -26.88
C ASP A 72 4.09 -2.88 -27.11
N LYS A 73 5.00 -2.62 -28.07
CA LYS A 73 5.36 -1.26 -28.49
C LYS A 73 4.18 -0.47 -29.08
N PHE A 74 3.34 -1.11 -29.89
CA PHE A 74 2.10 -0.45 -30.36
C PHE A 74 1.15 -0.13 -29.19
N LEU A 75 0.98 -1.07 -28.25
CA LEU A 75 0.15 -0.84 -27.06
C LEU A 75 0.75 0.23 -26.14
N ILE A 76 2.08 0.41 -26.15
CA ILE A 76 2.78 1.52 -25.50
C ILE A 76 2.34 2.85 -26.14
N GLU A 77 2.32 2.96 -27.46
CA GLU A 77 1.90 4.20 -28.13
C GLU A 77 0.43 4.57 -27.83
N CYS A 78 -0.42 3.58 -27.56
CA CYS A 78 -1.83 3.78 -27.16
C CYS A 78 -2.02 4.41 -25.77
N GLY A 79 -0.98 4.49 -24.94
CA GLY A 79 -1.05 5.11 -23.61
C GLY A 79 -1.77 4.28 -22.54
N LEU A 80 -1.63 2.96 -22.61
CA LEU A 80 -2.26 2.02 -21.69
C LEU A 80 -1.39 1.78 -20.44
N SER A 81 -2.03 1.65 -19.27
CA SER A 81 -1.31 1.28 -18.06
C SER A 81 -0.67 -0.10 -18.19
N GLU A 82 0.53 -0.29 -17.61
CA GLU A 82 1.35 -1.49 -17.78
C GLU A 82 0.60 -2.81 -17.58
N GLY A 83 -0.14 -2.96 -16.47
CA GLY A 83 -0.90 -4.19 -16.21
C GLY A 83 -2.07 -4.41 -17.18
N TYR A 84 -2.70 -3.33 -17.65
CA TYR A 84 -3.73 -3.42 -18.68
C TYR A 84 -3.11 -3.77 -20.04
N ARG A 85 -1.96 -3.16 -20.37
CA ARG A 85 -1.18 -3.42 -21.59
C ARG A 85 -0.79 -4.88 -21.71
N VAL A 86 -0.14 -5.43 -20.68
CA VAL A 86 0.30 -6.84 -20.66
C VAL A 86 -0.89 -7.78 -20.82
N ARG A 87 -2.02 -7.47 -20.16
CA ARG A 87 -3.24 -8.25 -20.33
C ARG A 87 -3.78 -8.19 -21.75
N GLN A 88 -3.82 -7.02 -22.39
CA GLN A 88 -4.27 -6.89 -23.78
C GLN A 88 -3.33 -7.64 -24.73
N ASN A 89 -2.02 -7.47 -24.56
CA ASN A 89 -1.00 -8.20 -25.34
C ASN A 89 -1.21 -9.72 -25.25
N ASN A 90 -1.28 -10.26 -24.04
CA ASN A 90 -1.38 -11.70 -23.83
C ASN A 90 -2.69 -12.30 -24.35
N GLU A 91 -3.82 -11.58 -24.25
CA GLU A 91 -5.08 -12.04 -24.84
C GLU A 91 -5.01 -12.03 -26.37
N THR A 92 -4.37 -11.03 -26.99
CA THR A 92 -4.10 -11.04 -28.44
C THR A 92 -3.16 -12.16 -28.83
N CYS A 93 -2.08 -12.42 -28.06
CA CYS A 93 -1.20 -13.57 -28.30
C CYS A 93 -1.98 -14.88 -28.24
N ASN A 94 -2.82 -15.08 -27.21
CA ASN A 94 -3.65 -16.28 -27.07
C ASN A 94 -4.64 -16.46 -28.23
N PHE A 95 -5.16 -15.36 -28.80
CA PHE A 95 -6.00 -15.42 -29.99
C PHE A 95 -5.21 -15.91 -31.19
N ILE A 96 -4.04 -15.33 -31.45
CA ILE A 96 -3.20 -15.73 -32.59
C ILE A 96 -2.64 -17.15 -32.44
N ASP A 97 -2.24 -17.55 -31.23
CA ASP A 97 -1.86 -18.93 -30.92
C ASP A 97 -3.00 -19.88 -31.32
N TRP A 98 -4.24 -19.57 -30.94
CA TRP A 98 -5.41 -20.38 -31.29
C TRP A 98 -5.68 -20.44 -32.79
N VAL A 99 -5.53 -19.32 -33.53
CA VAL A 99 -5.70 -19.30 -34.99
C VAL A 99 -4.67 -20.23 -35.66
N ILE A 100 -3.41 -20.14 -35.25
CA ILE A 100 -2.32 -20.97 -35.79
C ILE A 100 -2.56 -22.44 -35.45
N GLU A 101 -2.86 -22.76 -34.19
CA GLU A 101 -3.10 -24.12 -33.73
C GLU A 101 -4.28 -24.77 -34.47
N THR A 102 -5.38 -24.03 -34.66
CA THR A 102 -6.63 -24.57 -35.21
C THR A 102 -6.63 -24.69 -36.73
N TYR A 103 -6.08 -23.70 -37.45
CA TYR A 103 -6.21 -23.61 -38.91
C TYR A 103 -4.88 -23.77 -39.67
N TYR A 104 -3.74 -23.66 -38.99
CA TYR A 104 -2.40 -23.67 -39.61
C TYR A 104 -1.43 -24.64 -38.92
N SER A 105 -1.92 -25.83 -38.56
CA SER A 105 -1.10 -26.94 -38.05
C SER A 105 -1.13 -28.14 -39.00
N GLN A 106 -0.02 -28.86 -39.12
CA GLN A 106 0.09 -30.08 -39.93
C GLN A 106 0.64 -31.25 -39.09
N PRO A 107 0.20 -32.49 -39.34
CA PRO A 107 0.73 -33.65 -38.63
C PRO A 107 2.20 -33.87 -38.98
N ASN A 108 3.04 -34.08 -37.98
CA ASN A 108 4.41 -34.53 -38.15
C ASN A 108 4.45 -36.05 -38.48
N ASP A 109 5.66 -36.58 -38.65
CA ASP A 109 5.88 -38.00 -38.96
C ASP A 109 5.31 -38.98 -37.91
N ASN A 110 4.99 -38.50 -36.70
CA ASN A 110 4.37 -39.28 -35.62
C ASN A 110 2.85 -39.09 -35.53
N GLY A 111 2.26 -38.26 -36.40
CA GLY A 111 0.83 -37.92 -36.40
C GLY A 111 0.45 -36.79 -35.45
N ASP A 112 1.41 -36.15 -34.76
CA ASP A 112 1.14 -35.02 -33.87
C ASP A 112 1.04 -33.72 -34.69
N LEU A 113 0.00 -32.92 -34.46
CA LEU A 113 -0.16 -31.63 -35.13
C LEU A 113 0.90 -30.62 -34.65
N VAL A 114 1.70 -30.12 -35.59
CA VAL A 114 2.74 -29.11 -35.38
C VAL A 114 2.36 -27.80 -36.10
N PRO A 115 2.47 -26.63 -35.44
CA PRO A 115 2.22 -25.32 -36.05
C PRO A 115 3.12 -25.04 -37.27
N MET A 116 2.52 -24.59 -38.37
CA MET A 116 3.25 -24.17 -39.58
C MET A 116 3.90 -22.79 -39.43
N PHE A 117 3.31 -21.93 -38.60
CA PHE A 117 3.78 -20.55 -38.38
C PHE A 117 4.12 -20.34 -36.90
N LYS A 118 5.00 -19.38 -36.62
CA LYS A 118 5.26 -18.89 -35.27
C LYS A 118 4.39 -17.68 -35.00
N ASN A 119 3.85 -17.57 -33.79
CA ASN A 119 3.16 -16.36 -33.38
C ASN A 119 4.11 -15.15 -33.48
N PRO A 120 3.76 -14.09 -34.24
CA PRO A 120 4.59 -12.90 -34.37
C PRO A 120 4.68 -12.09 -33.08
N PHE A 121 3.79 -12.33 -32.10
CA PHE A 121 3.73 -11.63 -30.83
C PHE A 121 4.33 -12.45 -29.69
N THR A 122 5.02 -11.77 -28.78
CA THR A 122 5.59 -12.39 -27.57
C THR A 122 4.69 -12.14 -26.37
N LYS A 123 4.36 -13.20 -25.63
CA LYS A 123 3.63 -13.06 -24.35
C LYS A 123 4.51 -12.28 -23.38
N ALA A 124 3.97 -11.22 -22.83
CA ALA A 124 4.63 -10.45 -21.80
C ALA A 124 4.38 -11.11 -20.44
N THR A 125 5.42 -11.23 -19.62
CA THR A 125 5.28 -11.66 -18.24
C THR A 125 4.44 -10.62 -17.51
N ASN A 126 3.32 -11.07 -16.94
CA ASN A 126 2.48 -10.21 -16.13
C ASN A 126 3.32 -9.78 -14.92
N PRO A 127 3.64 -8.49 -14.72
CA PRO A 127 4.23 -8.07 -13.47
C PRO A 127 3.19 -8.41 -12.42
N VAL A 128 3.47 -9.43 -11.60
CA VAL A 128 2.59 -9.84 -10.50
C VAL A 128 2.59 -8.70 -9.50
N LYS A 129 1.79 -7.67 -9.76
CA LYS A 129 1.38 -6.73 -8.73
C LYS A 129 0.36 -7.49 -7.89
N ASN A 130 0.86 -8.31 -6.98
CA ASN A 130 0.15 -8.70 -5.75
C ASN A 130 -0.05 -7.50 -4.81
N GLN A 131 0.08 -6.27 -5.31
CA GLN A 131 -0.50 -5.12 -4.66
C GLN A 131 -2.02 -5.24 -4.85
N GLU A 132 -2.68 -5.89 -3.89
CA GLU A 132 -4.08 -5.56 -3.63
C GLU A 132 -4.20 -4.04 -3.63
N THR A 133 -5.25 -3.51 -4.24
CA THR A 133 -5.51 -2.08 -4.18
C THR A 133 -5.71 -1.74 -2.72
N VAL A 134 -4.67 -1.18 -2.08
CA VAL A 134 -4.71 -0.80 -0.67
C VAL A 134 -5.58 0.42 -0.60
N TYR A 135 -6.81 0.22 -0.15
CA TYR A 135 -7.73 1.31 0.11
C TYR A 135 -7.53 1.78 1.54
N ASN A 136 -7.45 3.11 1.74
CA ASN A 136 -7.42 3.68 3.07
C ASN A 136 -8.70 3.28 3.84
N ALA A 137 -8.51 2.82 5.08
CA ALA A 137 -9.61 2.50 5.98
C ALA A 137 -10.19 3.78 6.56
N LEU A 138 -11.52 3.87 6.60
CA LEU A 138 -12.25 4.92 7.28
C LEU A 138 -12.47 4.51 8.75
N PRO A 139 -12.17 5.38 9.74
CA PRO A 139 -12.45 5.10 11.15
C PRO A 139 -13.90 4.71 11.41
N TYR A 140 -14.10 3.77 12.35
CA TYR A 140 -15.44 3.27 12.68
C TYR A 140 -16.38 4.36 13.19
N LYS A 141 -15.86 5.35 13.94
CA LYS A 141 -16.63 6.51 14.39
C LYS A 141 -17.27 7.30 13.25
N TYR A 142 -16.56 7.50 12.14
CA TYR A 142 -17.15 8.13 10.95
C TYR A 142 -18.15 7.21 10.26
N ILE A 143 -17.93 5.89 10.25
CA ILE A 143 -18.92 4.91 9.75
C ILE A 143 -20.22 5.00 10.58
N LYS A 144 -20.14 5.10 11.91
CA LYS A 144 -21.31 5.34 12.78
C LYS A 144 -21.99 6.66 12.49
N GLN A 145 -21.24 7.73 12.28
CA GLN A 145 -21.81 9.02 11.91
C GLN A 145 -22.54 8.94 10.57
N LEU A 146 -21.95 8.28 9.57
CA LEU A 146 -22.59 8.02 8.27
C LEU A 146 -23.88 7.20 8.43
N ARG A 147 -23.87 6.17 9.28
CA ARG A 147 -25.07 5.37 9.61
C ARG A 147 -26.16 6.25 10.22
N ARG A 148 -25.83 7.12 11.18
CA ARG A 148 -26.78 8.04 11.82
C ARG A 148 -27.33 9.10 10.88
N ILE A 149 -26.52 9.62 9.95
CA ILE A 149 -26.97 10.56 8.92
C ILE A 149 -28.01 9.88 8.01
N LEU A 150 -27.73 8.65 7.58
CA LEU A 150 -28.58 7.93 6.64
C LEU A 150 -29.84 7.34 7.29
N CYS A 151 -29.67 6.71 8.46
CA CYS A 151 -30.70 6.08 9.27
C CYS A 151 -30.59 6.59 10.73
N PRO A 152 -31.34 7.65 11.08
CA PRO A 152 -31.24 8.28 12.40
C PRO A 152 -31.74 7.39 13.56
N LYS A 153 -32.68 6.48 13.28
CA LYS A 153 -33.28 5.59 14.27
C LYS A 153 -32.97 4.13 13.91
N PRO A 154 -32.29 3.35 14.76
CA PRO A 154 -31.96 1.95 14.48
C PRO A 154 -33.18 1.06 14.22
N ARG A 155 -34.31 1.32 14.90
CA ARG A 155 -35.61 0.66 14.68
C ARG A 155 -36.69 1.71 14.46
N GLY A 156 -36.79 2.22 13.23
CA GLY A 156 -37.74 3.26 12.83
C GLY A 156 -38.43 2.92 11.52
N ASN A 157 -39.04 3.92 10.87
CA ASN A 157 -39.75 3.78 9.60
C ASN A 157 -39.01 4.48 8.46
N PHE A 158 -39.36 4.22 7.20
CA PHE A 158 -38.73 4.92 6.07
C PHE A 158 -39.03 6.43 6.06
N GLU A 159 -40.13 6.89 6.66
CA GLU A 159 -40.39 8.33 6.91
C GLU A 159 -39.30 9.02 7.76
N ASP A 160 -38.58 8.26 8.60
CA ASP A 160 -37.53 8.80 9.46
C ASP A 160 -36.23 9.10 8.69
N TRP A 161 -36.10 8.62 7.44
CA TRP A 161 -34.90 8.75 6.61
C TRP A 161 -34.81 10.12 5.94
N LYS A 162 -35.05 11.18 6.72
CA LYS A 162 -35.18 12.57 6.26
C LYS A 162 -34.03 13.02 5.37
N TRP A 163 -32.78 12.76 5.77
CA TRP A 163 -31.62 13.13 4.96
C TRP A 163 -31.65 12.46 3.58
N ALA A 164 -31.98 11.18 3.52
CA ALA A 164 -32.02 10.45 2.25
C ALA A 164 -33.13 10.97 1.33
N ILE A 165 -34.29 11.30 1.91
CA ILE A 165 -35.43 11.92 1.22
C ILE A 165 -35.04 13.31 0.69
N ASP A 166 -34.43 14.16 1.52
CA ASP A 166 -33.99 15.51 1.14
C ASP A 166 -32.94 15.48 0.01
N GLN A 167 -32.03 14.50 0.02
CA GLN A 167 -31.07 14.32 -1.08
C GLN A 167 -31.73 13.85 -2.37
N SER A 168 -32.81 13.07 -2.28
CA SER A 168 -33.63 12.73 -3.45
C SER A 168 -34.37 13.96 -3.99
N ASP A 169 -34.75 14.90 -3.12
CA ASP A 169 -35.43 16.15 -3.48
C ASP A 169 -34.52 17.20 -4.11
N ALA A 170 -33.30 17.38 -3.60
CA ALA A 170 -32.33 18.33 -4.15
C ALA A 170 -32.01 18.03 -5.64
N LEU A 171 -32.17 16.77 -6.05
CA LEU A 171 -31.97 16.30 -7.42
C LEU A 171 -33.24 16.37 -8.27
N PHE A 172 -34.41 16.55 -7.65
CA PHE A 172 -35.71 16.80 -8.28
C PHE A 172 -35.77 18.20 -8.91
N VAL A 173 -35.12 19.19 -8.29
CA VAL A 173 -35.16 20.61 -8.70
C VAL A 173 -34.34 20.91 -9.97
N ASN A 174 -33.32 20.09 -10.27
CA ASN A 174 -32.36 20.36 -11.35
C ASN A 174 -32.45 19.38 -12.56
N GLY A 175 -33.41 18.44 -12.60
CA GLY A 175 -33.34 17.28 -13.49
C GLY A 175 -34.62 16.93 -14.28
N ARG A 176 -34.44 16.36 -15.49
CA ARG A 176 -35.49 15.74 -16.32
C ARG A 176 -35.98 14.37 -15.80
N HIS A 177 -35.53 13.94 -14.62
CA HIS A 177 -35.67 12.58 -14.08
C HIS A 177 -35.91 12.60 -12.56
N LEU A 178 -36.87 11.81 -12.09
CA LEU A 178 -37.35 11.76 -10.70
C LEU A 178 -36.42 10.99 -9.72
N ARG A 179 -35.34 10.38 -10.23
CA ARG A 179 -34.35 9.54 -9.50
C ARG A 179 -34.97 8.47 -8.58
N ASP A 180 -35.11 8.76 -7.28
CA ASP A 180 -35.68 7.81 -6.29
C ASP A 180 -37.18 7.95 -6.14
N TRP A 181 -37.74 9.03 -6.66
CA TRP A 181 -39.17 9.26 -6.73
C TRP A 181 -39.73 8.62 -8.01
N PHE A 182 -40.92 8.07 -7.94
CA PHE A 182 -41.65 7.61 -9.10
C PHE A 182 -43.13 7.97 -9.00
N ILE A 183 -43.73 8.24 -10.15
CA ILE A 183 -45.14 8.62 -10.24
C ILE A 183 -46.01 7.39 -10.01
N VAL A 184 -47.04 7.59 -9.18
CA VAL A 184 -48.04 6.58 -8.82
C VAL A 184 -49.44 7.18 -8.86
N ASP A 185 -50.42 6.31 -9.01
CA ASP A 185 -51.83 6.68 -8.86
C ASP A 185 -52.17 6.80 -7.36
N GLU A 186 -53.13 7.67 -7.01
CA GLU A 186 -53.51 7.86 -5.60
C GLU A 186 -53.97 6.56 -4.93
N SER A 187 -54.58 5.64 -5.69
CA SER A 187 -55.02 4.34 -5.21
C SER A 187 -53.89 3.42 -4.73
N GLN A 188 -52.66 3.67 -5.17
CA GLN A 188 -51.47 2.89 -4.75
C GLN A 188 -50.84 3.42 -3.47
N ILE A 189 -51.30 4.57 -2.97
CA ILE A 189 -50.76 5.22 -1.78
C ILE A 189 -51.51 4.72 -0.55
N ASP A 190 -50.78 4.11 0.37
CA ASP A 190 -51.32 3.73 1.68
C ASP A 190 -50.98 4.82 2.71
N LYS A 191 -51.97 5.66 3.02
CA LYS A 191 -51.81 6.77 3.99
C LYS A 191 -51.62 6.29 5.43
N GLY A 192 -51.92 5.02 5.74
CA GLY A 192 -51.75 4.42 7.07
C GLY A 192 -50.41 3.71 7.26
N ASP A 193 -49.63 3.54 6.20
CA ASP A 193 -48.34 2.88 6.23
C ASP A 193 -47.20 3.91 6.38
N PRO A 194 -46.49 3.95 7.52
CA PRO A 194 -45.40 4.91 7.76
C PRO A 194 -44.18 4.67 6.84
N ASP A 195 -44.15 3.54 6.13
CA ASP A 195 -43.13 3.24 5.12
C ASP A 195 -43.52 3.67 3.70
N CYS A 196 -44.78 4.10 3.51
CA CYS A 196 -45.26 4.72 2.29
C CYS A 196 -44.95 6.22 2.30
N VAL A 197 -43.72 6.58 1.96
CA VAL A 197 -43.35 8.01 1.84
C VAL A 197 -43.81 8.53 0.48
N TRP A 198 -44.82 9.40 0.48
CA TRP A 198 -45.42 9.97 -0.72
C TRP A 198 -45.56 11.49 -0.63
N ARG A 199 -45.70 12.15 -1.78
CA ARG A 199 -45.98 13.60 -1.89
C ARG A 199 -46.91 13.90 -3.06
N GLU A 200 -47.81 14.86 -2.86
CA GLU A 200 -48.57 15.50 -3.93
C GLU A 200 -47.74 16.65 -4.51
N ILE A 201 -47.61 16.68 -5.83
CA ILE A 201 -46.86 17.73 -6.52
C ILE A 201 -47.82 18.51 -7.41
N ILE A 202 -47.97 19.80 -7.09
CA ILE A 202 -48.68 20.78 -7.90
C ILE A 202 -47.66 21.46 -8.81
N VAL A 203 -47.96 21.53 -10.10
CA VAL A 203 -47.07 22.10 -11.12
C VAL A 203 -47.18 23.61 -11.12
N ASP A 204 -46.13 24.26 -10.63
CA ASP A 204 -45.94 25.69 -10.51
C ASP A 204 -45.42 26.35 -11.79
N LYS A 205 -44.72 25.60 -12.64
CA LYS A 205 -44.32 26.00 -14.00
C LYS A 205 -44.36 24.81 -14.95
N PRO A 206 -44.67 24.99 -16.24
CA PRO A 206 -44.68 23.90 -17.20
C PRO A 206 -43.38 23.10 -17.18
N ARG A 207 -43.48 21.79 -16.96
CA ARG A 207 -42.32 20.89 -16.86
C ARG A 207 -42.53 19.60 -17.61
N SER A 208 -41.46 19.12 -18.22
CA SER A 208 -41.43 17.86 -18.96
C SER A 208 -40.70 16.81 -18.13
N ILE A 209 -41.41 15.75 -17.74
CA ILE A 209 -40.88 14.66 -16.89
C ILE A 209 -40.91 13.36 -17.70
N ARG A 210 -39.81 12.60 -17.66
CA ARG A 210 -39.78 11.27 -18.29
C ARG A 210 -40.45 10.22 -17.40
N VAL A 211 -41.50 9.59 -17.93
CA VAL A 211 -42.23 8.47 -17.31
C VAL A 211 -42.24 7.32 -18.29
N ASN A 212 -41.73 6.15 -17.91
CA ASN A 212 -41.60 5.00 -18.82
C ASN A 212 -40.83 5.32 -20.11
N ASN A 213 -39.78 6.14 -19.99
CA ASN A 213 -38.97 6.69 -21.09
C ASN A 213 -39.72 7.59 -22.08
N ILE A 214 -40.98 7.92 -21.80
CA ILE A 214 -41.79 8.86 -22.57
C ILE A 214 -41.77 10.21 -21.86
N LEU A 215 -41.49 11.28 -22.61
CA LEU A 215 -41.53 12.63 -22.06
C LEU A 215 -43.00 13.06 -21.94
N ARG A 216 -43.50 13.17 -20.70
CA ARG A 216 -44.81 13.74 -20.40
C ARG A 216 -44.64 15.21 -20.04
N ASN A 217 -45.43 16.06 -20.69
CA ASN A 217 -45.49 17.48 -20.37
C ASN A 217 -46.62 17.69 -19.36
N PHE A 218 -46.31 18.39 -18.27
CA PHE A 218 -47.27 18.81 -17.26
C PHE A 218 -47.44 20.33 -17.37
N ALA A 219 -48.68 20.76 -17.49
CA ALA A 219 -49.07 22.17 -17.52
C ALA A 219 -49.07 22.76 -16.11
N GLU A 220 -49.01 24.09 -16.03
CA GLU A 220 -49.18 24.79 -14.76
C GLU A 220 -50.57 24.49 -14.17
N GLY A 221 -50.62 24.10 -12.90
CA GLY A 221 -51.82 23.66 -12.19
C GLY A 221 -52.06 22.14 -12.19
N ASP A 222 -51.36 21.36 -13.02
CA ASP A 222 -51.48 19.90 -13.01
C ASP A 222 -51.02 19.30 -11.67
N ARG A 223 -51.65 18.19 -11.28
CA ARG A 223 -51.34 17.46 -10.04
C ARG A 223 -50.96 16.03 -10.34
N PHE A 224 -49.90 15.55 -9.71
CA PHE A 224 -49.52 14.14 -9.74
C PHE A 224 -48.90 13.73 -8.40
N PHE A 225 -49.03 12.44 -8.07
CA PHE A 225 -48.46 11.89 -6.86
C PHE A 225 -47.15 11.17 -7.15
N VAL A 226 -46.21 11.28 -6.22
CA VAL A 226 -44.95 10.56 -6.25
C VAL A 226 -44.73 9.78 -4.96
N MET A 227 -44.13 8.60 -5.08
CA MET A 227 -43.71 7.77 -3.96
C MET A 227 -42.18 7.61 -3.99
N TRP A 228 -41.57 7.63 -2.80
CA TRP A 228 -40.12 7.52 -2.64
C TRP A 228 -39.69 6.06 -2.52
N SER A 229 -38.62 5.69 -3.22
CA SER A 229 -38.04 4.35 -3.13
C SER A 229 -36.86 4.31 -2.14
N PRO A 230 -36.95 3.50 -1.06
CA PRO A 230 -35.87 3.38 -0.08
C PRO A 230 -34.67 2.56 -0.57
N VAL A 231 -34.79 1.89 -1.72
CA VAL A 231 -33.88 0.85 -2.20
C VAL A 231 -32.43 1.31 -2.28
N ARG A 232 -32.17 2.49 -2.86
CA ARG A 232 -30.80 3.02 -3.02
C ARG A 232 -30.16 3.30 -1.67
N SER A 233 -30.92 3.91 -0.77
CA SER A 233 -30.47 4.28 0.58
C SER A 233 -30.24 3.03 1.42
N MET A 234 -31.14 2.06 1.35
CA MET A 234 -30.98 0.76 2.01
C MET A 234 -29.75 -0.01 1.53
N ALA A 235 -29.46 0.00 0.22
CA ALA A 235 -28.25 -0.65 -0.29
C ALA A 235 -26.97 -0.01 0.26
N LEU A 236 -26.97 1.32 0.43
CA LEU A 236 -25.85 2.03 1.05
C LEU A 236 -25.74 1.73 2.54
N TYR A 237 -26.87 1.66 3.25
CA TYR A 237 -26.93 1.29 4.66
C TYR A 237 -26.40 -0.13 4.89
N THR A 238 -26.80 -1.12 4.08
CA THR A 238 -26.23 -2.48 4.10
C THR A 238 -24.71 -2.49 3.91
N LYS A 239 -24.16 -1.59 3.08
CA LYS A 239 -22.70 -1.46 2.87
C LYS A 239 -21.96 -0.84 4.05
N LEU A 240 -22.64 -0.04 4.87
CA LEU A 240 -22.11 0.57 6.09
C LEU A 240 -22.14 -0.40 7.27
N GLU A 241 -23.12 -1.31 7.31
CA GLU A 241 -23.28 -2.31 8.37
C GLU A 241 -22.44 -3.57 8.12
N LEU A 242 -22.46 -4.09 6.88
CA LEU A 242 -21.81 -5.35 6.53
C LEU A 242 -20.62 -5.14 5.58
N PRO A 243 -19.50 -5.89 5.77
CA PRO A 243 -18.31 -5.81 4.92
C PRO A 243 -18.51 -6.50 3.56
N LEU A 244 -19.65 -6.30 2.88
CA LEU A 244 -19.96 -6.91 1.59
C LEU A 244 -19.40 -6.09 0.42
N ARG A 245 -19.17 -6.75 -0.72
CA ARG A 245 -18.84 -6.06 -1.97
C ARG A 245 -20.09 -5.38 -2.53
N THR A 246 -19.91 -4.24 -3.20
CA THR A 246 -21.04 -3.53 -3.84
C THR A 246 -21.83 -4.41 -4.81
N PHE A 247 -21.15 -5.26 -5.57
CA PHE A 247 -21.82 -6.23 -6.45
C PHE A 247 -22.68 -7.22 -5.66
N GLN A 248 -22.17 -7.76 -4.54
CA GLN A 248 -22.90 -8.72 -3.70
C GLN A 248 -24.19 -8.09 -3.14
N VAL A 249 -24.10 -6.88 -2.57
CA VAL A 249 -25.28 -6.20 -2.00
C VAL A 249 -26.36 -6.00 -3.05
N ARG A 250 -26.00 -5.53 -4.25
CA ARG A 250 -26.95 -5.27 -5.34
C ARG A 250 -27.67 -6.53 -5.83
N MET A 251 -26.98 -7.67 -5.77
CA MET A 251 -27.50 -8.94 -6.26
C MET A 251 -28.22 -9.75 -5.18
N LEU A 252 -28.33 -9.28 -3.94
CA LEU A 252 -28.99 -10.04 -2.86
C LEU A 252 -30.42 -10.43 -3.23
N ASP A 253 -30.74 -11.68 -2.95
CA ASP A 253 -32.07 -12.24 -3.11
C ASP A 253 -32.94 -11.92 -1.88
N SER A 254 -34.20 -11.65 -2.11
CA SER A 254 -35.20 -11.31 -1.09
C SER A 254 -35.75 -12.51 -0.32
N GLY A 255 -35.61 -13.72 -0.85
CA GLY A 255 -36.19 -14.95 -0.31
C GLY A 255 -37.69 -15.08 -0.56
N GLU A 256 -38.23 -14.37 -1.57
CA GLU A 256 -39.66 -14.44 -1.92
C GLU A 256 -40.05 -15.84 -2.45
N ALA A 257 -39.13 -16.55 -3.10
CA ALA A 257 -39.31 -17.91 -3.61
C ALA A 257 -38.86 -19.03 -2.63
N ASP A 258 -38.33 -18.68 -1.45
CA ASP A 258 -37.80 -19.67 -0.50
C ASP A 258 -38.91 -20.47 0.19
N THR A 259 -38.63 -21.72 0.55
CA THR A 259 -39.60 -22.60 1.24
C THR A 259 -39.95 -22.08 2.63
N TRP A 260 -38.97 -21.55 3.36
CA TRP A 260 -39.13 -20.99 4.69
C TRP A 260 -38.97 -19.47 4.62
N ARG A 261 -39.85 -18.75 5.30
CA ARG A 261 -39.87 -17.29 5.34
C ARG A 261 -39.53 -16.79 6.73
N TYR A 262 -38.55 -15.89 6.80
CA TYR A 262 -38.25 -15.14 8.02
C TYR A 262 -39.28 -14.01 8.19
N LYS A 263 -39.94 -13.96 9.35
CA LYS A 263 -40.95 -12.95 9.71
C LYS A 263 -40.84 -12.59 11.19
N GLN A 264 -40.57 -11.33 11.51
CA GLN A 264 -40.57 -10.80 12.88
C GLN A 264 -39.72 -11.61 13.89
N GLY A 265 -38.57 -12.15 13.47
CA GLY A 265 -37.71 -12.94 14.35
C GLY A 265 -37.91 -14.45 14.23
N GLU A 266 -39.00 -14.92 13.63
CA GLU A 266 -39.35 -16.34 13.53
C GLU A 266 -39.33 -16.85 12.09
N TRP A 267 -39.25 -18.18 11.94
CA TRP A 267 -39.32 -18.86 10.65
C TRP A 267 -40.69 -19.51 10.48
N VAL A 268 -41.41 -19.13 9.42
CA VAL A 268 -42.71 -19.69 9.05
C VAL A 268 -42.64 -20.33 7.66
N ALA A 269 -43.53 -21.27 7.34
CA ALA A 269 -43.64 -21.77 5.97
C ALA A 269 -44.05 -20.63 5.04
N ASN A 270 -43.45 -20.55 3.85
CA ASN A 270 -43.85 -19.55 2.87
C ASN A 270 -45.11 -20.04 2.15
N ASP A 271 -46.17 -19.24 2.19
CA ASP A 271 -47.47 -19.49 1.55
C ASP A 271 -47.97 -18.27 0.74
N LYS A 272 -47.14 -17.23 0.63
CA LYS A 272 -47.56 -15.92 0.12
C LYS A 272 -47.60 -15.85 -1.41
N HIS A 273 -46.69 -16.55 -2.08
CA HIS A 273 -46.46 -16.46 -3.51
C HIS A 273 -46.71 -17.80 -4.22
N ASN A 274 -47.10 -17.75 -5.49
CA ASN A 274 -47.37 -18.98 -6.27
C ASN A 274 -46.11 -19.63 -6.84
N PHE A 275 -44.97 -18.93 -6.82
CA PHE A 275 -43.68 -19.36 -7.38
C PHE A 275 -42.70 -19.83 -6.29
N ILE A 276 -43.21 -20.36 -5.18
CA ILE A 276 -42.39 -20.90 -4.10
C ILE A 276 -41.78 -22.23 -4.54
N GLU A 277 -40.49 -22.39 -4.28
CA GLU A 277 -39.74 -23.60 -4.66
C GLU A 277 -39.33 -24.43 -3.44
N GLY A 278 -38.97 -25.68 -3.69
CA GLY A 278 -38.50 -26.63 -2.69
C GLY A 278 -39.61 -27.33 -1.88
N SER A 279 -39.19 -28.08 -0.86
CA SER A 279 -40.07 -28.81 0.06
C SER A 279 -39.51 -28.75 1.48
N GLU A 280 -40.28 -29.11 2.50
CA GLU A 280 -39.77 -29.12 3.88
C GLU A 280 -38.53 -30.03 4.07
N LYS A 281 -38.44 -31.11 3.30
CA LYS A 281 -37.30 -32.06 3.33
C LYS A 281 -36.09 -31.55 2.56
N CYS A 282 -36.32 -30.85 1.45
CA CYS A 282 -35.30 -30.23 0.60
C CYS A 282 -35.66 -28.76 0.40
N PRO A 283 -35.39 -27.90 1.39
CA PRO A 283 -35.84 -26.52 1.36
C PRO A 283 -35.04 -25.71 0.34
N TRP A 284 -35.74 -24.87 -0.40
CA TRP A 284 -35.16 -23.80 -1.20
C TRP A 284 -34.78 -22.63 -0.28
N GLN A 285 -33.52 -22.20 -0.33
CA GLN A 285 -32.91 -21.27 0.64
C GLN A 285 -31.94 -20.29 -0.03
N LYS A 286 -32.43 -19.56 -1.04
CA LYS A 286 -31.64 -18.61 -1.83
C LYS A 286 -31.69 -17.18 -1.32
N GLY A 287 -32.68 -16.85 -0.51
CA GLY A 287 -32.89 -15.54 0.07
C GLY A 287 -31.75 -15.10 0.98
N VAL A 288 -31.64 -13.79 1.20
CA VAL A 288 -30.68 -13.22 2.15
C VAL A 288 -30.88 -13.77 3.56
N TYR A 289 -32.09 -14.21 3.92
CA TYR A 289 -32.37 -14.89 5.18
C TYR A 289 -32.02 -16.36 5.03
N ASN A 290 -31.12 -16.87 5.85
CA ASN A 290 -30.79 -18.30 5.83
C ASN A 290 -31.07 -18.94 7.20
N ARG A 291 -31.83 -20.03 7.17
CA ARG A 291 -32.20 -20.80 8.35
C ARG A 291 -31.08 -21.79 8.69
N ILE A 292 -30.32 -21.51 9.74
CA ILE A 292 -29.24 -22.38 10.23
C ILE A 292 -29.77 -23.18 11.43
N VAL A 293 -29.85 -24.50 11.28
CA VAL A 293 -30.25 -25.40 12.37
C VAL A 293 -29.01 -25.99 13.01
N THR A 294 -28.89 -25.84 14.33
CA THR A 294 -27.75 -26.40 15.08
C THR A 294 -27.93 -27.91 15.22
N PRO A 295 -26.98 -28.76 14.76
CA PRO A 295 -27.16 -30.22 14.74
C PRO A 295 -27.42 -30.85 16.10
N ASP A 296 -26.89 -30.23 17.16
CA ASP A 296 -26.80 -30.85 18.49
C ASP A 296 -27.99 -30.52 19.41
N ILE A 297 -28.67 -29.38 19.18
CA ILE A 297 -29.71 -28.82 20.07
C ILE A 297 -31.03 -28.59 19.31
N GLY A 298 -31.00 -28.50 17.97
CA GLY A 298 -32.16 -28.14 17.15
C GLY A 298 -32.50 -26.65 17.15
N ASP A 299 -31.71 -25.82 17.83
CA ASP A 299 -31.87 -24.36 17.84
C ASP A 299 -31.73 -23.78 16.43
N VAL A 300 -32.68 -22.92 16.07
CA VAL A 300 -32.76 -22.24 14.78
C VAL A 300 -32.17 -20.84 14.92
N MET A 301 -31.10 -20.57 14.19
CA MET A 301 -30.49 -19.24 14.06
C MET A 301 -30.72 -18.69 12.65
N THR A 302 -30.85 -17.37 12.53
CA THR A 302 -30.91 -16.71 11.21
C THR A 302 -29.53 -16.17 10.84
N GLY A 303 -28.96 -16.71 9.76
CA GLY A 303 -27.76 -16.17 9.10
C GLY A 303 -28.10 -15.34 7.87
N LEU A 304 -27.08 -14.76 7.26
CA LEU A 304 -27.18 -13.99 6.02
C LEU A 304 -26.58 -14.77 4.85
N TYR A 305 -27.39 -15.17 3.88
CA TYR A 305 -26.88 -15.83 2.67
C TYR A 305 -26.55 -14.82 1.58
N ILE A 306 -25.36 -14.98 1.00
CA ILE A 306 -24.84 -14.15 -0.06
C ILE A 306 -24.73 -15.02 -1.31
N ASN A 307 -25.64 -14.82 -2.25
CA ASN A 307 -25.78 -15.60 -3.48
C ASN A 307 -24.60 -15.51 -4.46
N THR A 308 -23.56 -14.71 -4.17
CA THR A 308 -22.38 -14.59 -5.06
C THR A 308 -21.05 -14.55 -4.30
N ASN A 309 -20.07 -15.34 -4.76
CA ASN A 309 -18.69 -15.43 -4.31
C ASN A 309 -17.69 -15.49 -5.49
N LYS A 310 -17.11 -14.32 -5.79
CA LYS A 310 -16.17 -14.01 -6.91
C LYS A 310 -15.45 -15.21 -7.56
N THR A 311 -14.53 -15.85 -6.84
CA THR A 311 -13.67 -16.92 -7.39
C THR A 311 -14.08 -18.31 -6.95
N ALA A 312 -14.89 -18.44 -5.89
CA ALA A 312 -15.34 -19.72 -5.36
C ALA A 312 -16.59 -20.26 -6.06
N ASP A 313 -17.27 -19.42 -6.84
CA ASP A 313 -18.45 -19.78 -7.64
C ASP A 313 -18.12 -20.25 -9.06
N ARG A 314 -16.84 -20.36 -9.44
CA ARG A 314 -16.52 -20.84 -10.79
C ARG A 314 -16.97 -22.30 -10.94
N ASN A 315 -17.68 -22.61 -12.03
CA ASN A 315 -18.20 -23.93 -12.34
C ASN A 315 -19.15 -24.51 -11.29
N LYS A 316 -19.87 -23.66 -10.55
CA LYS A 316 -20.90 -24.08 -9.61
C LYS A 316 -22.28 -23.84 -10.20
N ASP A 317 -23.19 -24.78 -9.96
CA ASP A 317 -24.60 -24.66 -10.30
C ASP A 317 -25.32 -23.67 -9.38
N GLU A 318 -26.52 -23.29 -9.80
CA GLU A 318 -27.40 -22.31 -9.16
C GLU A 318 -27.62 -22.53 -7.65
N ILE A 319 -27.60 -23.78 -7.19
CA ILE A 319 -27.90 -24.17 -5.81
C ILE A 319 -26.65 -24.16 -4.93
N THR A 320 -25.47 -24.55 -5.45
CA THR A 320 -24.23 -24.68 -4.66
C THR A 320 -23.39 -23.39 -4.63
N ARG A 321 -23.88 -22.35 -5.32
CA ARG A 321 -23.29 -21.03 -5.40
C ARG A 321 -23.34 -20.27 -4.07
N GLY A 322 -22.47 -19.27 -3.89
CA GLY A 322 -22.58 -18.34 -2.78
C GLY A 322 -22.00 -18.87 -1.45
N TYR A 323 -22.36 -18.22 -0.37
CA TYR A 323 -21.93 -18.58 0.99
C TYR A 323 -22.85 -18.00 2.06
N VAL A 324 -22.90 -18.67 3.20
CA VAL A 324 -23.66 -18.24 4.38
C VAL A 324 -22.73 -17.53 5.36
N ILE A 325 -23.13 -16.35 5.81
CA ILE A 325 -22.53 -15.65 6.95
C ILE A 325 -23.32 -16.06 8.20
N PRO A 326 -22.73 -16.83 9.14
CA PRO A 326 -23.42 -17.29 10.34
C PRO A 326 -23.43 -16.18 11.40
N TRP A 327 -24.04 -15.03 11.07
CA TRP A 327 -24.15 -13.87 11.96
C TRP A 327 -25.58 -13.35 11.96
N GLN A 328 -26.25 -13.48 13.10
CA GLN A 328 -27.57 -12.93 13.34
C GLN A 328 -27.48 -11.44 13.70
N HIS A 329 -27.39 -10.59 12.67
CA HIS A 329 -27.36 -9.15 12.85
C HIS A 329 -28.79 -8.59 12.90
N GLU A 330 -29.36 -8.45 14.10
CA GLU A 330 -30.79 -8.10 14.29
C GLU A 330 -31.23 -6.84 13.56
N ASP A 331 -30.49 -5.73 13.69
CA ASP A 331 -30.88 -4.47 13.06
C ASP A 331 -30.87 -4.55 11.53
N MET A 332 -29.90 -5.26 10.95
CA MET A 332 -29.85 -5.50 9.52
C MET A 332 -30.98 -6.42 9.05
N LEU A 333 -31.28 -7.48 9.79
CA LEU A 333 -32.40 -8.38 9.47
C LEU A 333 -33.74 -7.62 9.49
N TYR A 334 -33.94 -6.75 10.49
CA TYR A 334 -35.11 -5.87 10.58
C TYR A 334 -35.27 -4.99 9.33
N TRP A 335 -34.22 -4.27 8.93
CA TRP A 335 -34.30 -3.35 7.79
C TRP A 335 -34.40 -4.06 6.44
N LEU A 336 -33.74 -5.20 6.28
CA LEU A 336 -33.89 -6.01 5.07
C LEU A 336 -35.32 -6.56 4.98
N GLU A 337 -35.93 -6.98 6.10
CA GLU A 337 -37.29 -7.51 6.12
C GLU A 337 -38.28 -6.43 5.72
N LYS A 338 -38.06 -5.23 6.26
CA LYS A 338 -38.84 -4.03 5.96
C LYS A 338 -38.76 -3.65 4.48
N LEU A 339 -37.55 -3.70 3.90
CA LEU A 339 -37.36 -3.47 2.46
C LEU A 339 -38.06 -4.54 1.62
N ARG A 340 -37.97 -5.83 1.99
CA ARG A 340 -38.67 -6.92 1.29
C ARG A 340 -40.19 -6.67 1.29
N ASN A 341 -40.76 -6.38 2.46
CA ASN A 341 -42.19 -6.14 2.59
C ASN A 341 -42.65 -4.90 1.81
N TRP A 342 -41.83 -3.83 1.79
CA TRP A 342 -42.08 -2.64 0.96
C TRP A 342 -42.07 -2.97 -0.54
N GLN A 343 -41.09 -3.75 -0.99
CA GLN A 343 -40.99 -4.17 -2.39
C GLN A 343 -42.17 -5.05 -2.80
N GLU A 344 -42.56 -6.02 -1.98
CA GLU A 344 -43.73 -6.87 -2.25
C GLU A 344 -45.04 -6.06 -2.36
N LYS A 345 -45.16 -4.95 -1.61
CA LYS A 345 -46.38 -4.13 -1.60
C LYS A 345 -46.42 -3.11 -2.75
N TYR A 346 -45.31 -2.41 -3.00
CA TYR A 346 -45.28 -1.27 -3.92
C TYR A 346 -44.55 -1.56 -5.25
N ASN A 347 -43.84 -2.67 -5.36
CA ASN A 347 -43.13 -3.13 -6.56
C ASN A 347 -43.13 -4.68 -6.65
N PRO A 348 -44.31 -5.30 -6.71
CA PRO A 348 -44.47 -6.75 -6.67
C PRO A 348 -43.85 -7.44 -7.88
N ILE A 349 -43.49 -8.71 -7.70
CA ILE A 349 -43.06 -9.62 -8.75
C ILE A 349 -44.05 -10.79 -8.87
N ASP A 350 -44.36 -11.18 -10.10
CA ASP A 350 -45.22 -12.35 -10.37
C ASP A 350 -44.41 -13.64 -10.52
N GLU A 351 -43.10 -13.52 -10.83
CA GLU A 351 -42.14 -14.61 -10.96
C GLU A 351 -40.71 -14.10 -10.66
N PRO A 352 -39.76 -15.00 -10.32
CA PRO A 352 -38.35 -14.64 -10.20
C PRO A 352 -37.82 -13.98 -11.47
N THR A 353 -37.03 -12.90 -11.33
CA THR A 353 -36.51 -12.18 -12.50
C THR A 353 -35.46 -13.02 -13.22
N SER A 354 -35.65 -13.19 -14.52
CA SER A 354 -34.69 -13.91 -15.35
C SER A 354 -33.36 -13.19 -15.42
N ILE A 355 -32.28 -13.93 -15.20
CA ILE A 355 -30.92 -13.41 -15.25
C ILE A 355 -30.49 -13.02 -16.67
N HIS A 356 -31.15 -13.60 -17.69
CA HIS A 356 -30.94 -13.29 -19.10
C HIS A 356 -31.43 -11.90 -19.50
N ASP A 357 -32.40 -11.36 -18.75
CA ASP A 357 -32.92 -10.01 -18.98
C ASP A 357 -31.98 -8.90 -18.47
N LEU A 358 -30.91 -9.26 -17.74
CA LEU A 358 -29.95 -8.30 -17.20
C LEU A 358 -28.92 -7.87 -18.24
N ASP A 359 -28.89 -6.56 -18.49
CA ASP A 359 -27.87 -5.90 -19.32
C ASP A 359 -26.50 -5.71 -18.64
N TYR A 360 -25.48 -5.36 -19.45
CA TYR A 360 -24.12 -4.99 -19.03
C TYR A 360 -24.07 -4.00 -17.85
N LYS A 361 -24.97 -3.01 -17.82
CA LYS A 361 -25.04 -1.99 -16.75
C LYS A 361 -25.35 -2.56 -15.36
N HIS A 362 -26.02 -3.72 -15.30
CA HIS A 362 -26.35 -4.39 -14.05
C HIS A 362 -25.16 -5.20 -13.55
N PHE A 363 -24.50 -5.96 -14.44
CA PHE A 363 -23.34 -6.76 -14.06
C PHE A 363 -22.05 -5.95 -13.86
N GLY A 364 -21.86 -4.89 -14.65
CA GLY A 364 -20.59 -4.17 -14.77
C GLY A 364 -19.52 -4.95 -15.56
N SER A 365 -19.91 -6.07 -16.17
CA SER A 365 -19.11 -6.90 -17.06
C SER A 365 -20.01 -7.74 -17.94
N THR A 366 -19.53 -8.12 -19.12
CA THR A 366 -20.24 -9.07 -19.97
C THR A 366 -20.22 -10.49 -19.40
N LYS A 367 -21.38 -11.15 -19.45
CA LYS A 367 -21.61 -12.53 -18.99
C LYS A 367 -22.07 -13.38 -20.17
N THR A 368 -21.49 -14.58 -20.30
CA THR A 368 -21.92 -15.60 -21.28
C THR A 368 -23.21 -16.26 -20.81
N ASP A 369 -23.89 -16.97 -21.71
CA ASP A 369 -25.14 -17.65 -21.37
C ASP A 369 -24.91 -18.78 -20.35
N ILE A 370 -23.79 -19.51 -20.46
CA ILE A 370 -23.34 -20.48 -19.44
C ILE A 370 -23.23 -19.80 -18.06
N GLN A 371 -22.58 -18.63 -17.98
CA GLN A 371 -22.45 -17.91 -16.72
C GLN A 371 -23.77 -17.37 -16.18
N ARG A 372 -24.73 -17.08 -17.06
CA ARG A 372 -26.08 -16.65 -16.68
C ARG A 372 -26.84 -17.83 -16.11
N ASP A 373 -26.80 -18.98 -16.76
CA ASP A 373 -27.44 -20.22 -16.29
C ASP A 373 -26.86 -20.68 -14.94
N GLU A 374 -25.54 -20.56 -14.73
CA GLU A 374 -24.90 -20.81 -13.42
C GLU A 374 -25.33 -19.85 -12.30
N ILE A 375 -25.87 -18.67 -12.63
CA ILE A 375 -26.41 -17.73 -11.63
C ILE A 375 -27.88 -18.08 -11.33
N GLY A 376 -28.63 -18.41 -12.39
CA GLY A 376 -30.05 -18.70 -12.33
C GLY A 376 -30.92 -17.49 -11.99
N ASN A 377 -32.22 -17.73 -11.80
CA ASN A 377 -33.19 -16.66 -11.57
C ASN A 377 -33.11 -16.13 -10.12
N ILE A 378 -33.38 -14.83 -9.95
CA ILE A 378 -33.20 -14.15 -8.66
C ILE A 378 -34.42 -13.25 -8.36
N CYS A 379 -34.93 -13.34 -7.14
CA CYS A 379 -35.89 -12.38 -6.60
C CYS A 379 -35.14 -11.19 -5.98
N PHE A 380 -34.67 -10.24 -6.79
CA PHE A 380 -33.80 -9.16 -6.32
C PHE A 380 -34.43 -8.34 -5.18
N LEU A 381 -33.75 -8.29 -4.04
CA LEU A 381 -34.15 -7.44 -2.90
C LEU A 381 -33.96 -5.94 -3.23
N PHE A 382 -32.86 -5.61 -3.90
CA PHE A 382 -32.51 -4.24 -4.27
C PHE A 382 -32.95 -3.88 -5.71
N ARG A 383 -34.15 -4.32 -6.10
CA ARG A 383 -34.77 -3.98 -7.39
C ARG A 383 -35.25 -2.53 -7.47
N ASN A 384 -35.05 -1.87 -8.60
CA ASN A 384 -35.16 -0.41 -8.72
C ASN A 384 -36.59 0.07 -9.02
N ALA A 385 -37.48 0.13 -8.03
CA ALA A 385 -38.87 0.60 -8.21
C ALA A 385 -38.98 1.98 -8.92
N ALA A 386 -38.01 2.86 -8.70
CA ALA A 386 -37.96 4.19 -9.29
C ALA A 386 -37.35 4.24 -10.71
N ALA A 387 -37.08 3.08 -11.33
CA ALA A 387 -36.54 3.03 -12.69
C ALA A 387 -37.48 3.72 -13.68
N SER A 388 -36.88 4.48 -14.60
CA SER A 388 -37.63 5.21 -15.63
C SER A 388 -38.22 4.31 -16.69
N ILE A 389 -37.82 3.03 -16.77
CA ILE A 389 -38.34 2.04 -17.71
C ILE A 389 -39.01 0.93 -16.89
N LYS A 390 -40.25 0.57 -17.23
CA LYS A 390 -41.05 -0.41 -16.47
C LYS A 390 -40.32 -1.75 -16.26
N ARG A 391 -39.68 -2.31 -17.30
CA ARG A 391 -38.92 -3.56 -17.20
C ARG A 391 -37.77 -3.49 -16.20
N GLU A 392 -37.16 -2.31 -16.04
CA GLU A 392 -36.01 -2.11 -15.15
C GLU A 392 -36.41 -1.99 -13.68
N ARG A 393 -37.70 -1.92 -13.38
CA ARG A 393 -38.19 -1.88 -12.00
C ARG A 393 -37.98 -3.18 -11.24
N LEU A 394 -37.89 -4.28 -11.99
CA LEU A 394 -37.60 -5.62 -11.48
C LEU A 394 -36.09 -5.90 -11.39
N MET A 395 -35.28 -5.07 -12.07
CA MET A 395 -33.83 -5.23 -12.17
C MET A 395 -33.11 -4.61 -10.96
N PRO A 396 -31.93 -5.12 -10.56
CA PRO A 396 -31.18 -4.55 -9.46
C PRO A 396 -30.67 -3.14 -9.78
N ILE A 397 -30.60 -2.26 -8.78
CA ILE A 397 -30.01 -0.93 -8.92
C ILE A 397 -28.60 -1.00 -9.51
N THR A 398 -28.14 0.02 -10.24
CA THR A 398 -26.78 0.04 -10.84
C THR A 398 -25.70 0.53 -9.87
N ALA A 399 -24.43 0.13 -10.10
CA ALA A 399 -23.32 0.56 -9.24
C ALA A 399 -23.10 2.09 -9.30
N GLY A 400 -23.26 2.69 -10.49
CA GLY A 400 -23.19 4.13 -10.67
C GLY A 400 -24.28 4.86 -9.90
N TYR A 401 -25.51 4.32 -9.90
CA TYR A 401 -26.63 4.89 -9.14
C TYR A 401 -26.32 5.00 -7.65
N LEU A 402 -25.81 3.91 -7.06
CA LEU A 402 -25.39 3.88 -5.65
C LEU A 402 -24.22 4.82 -5.36
N ASN A 403 -23.21 4.86 -6.23
CA ASN A 403 -22.02 5.68 -6.02
C ASN A 403 -22.34 7.19 -5.98
N THR A 404 -23.37 7.65 -6.69
CA THR A 404 -23.78 9.06 -6.61
C THR A 404 -24.28 9.46 -5.23
N LEU A 405 -25.06 8.61 -4.56
CA LEU A 405 -25.51 8.86 -3.19
C LEU A 405 -24.34 8.82 -2.20
N TRP A 406 -23.39 7.89 -2.42
CA TRP A 406 -22.19 7.79 -1.59
C TRP A 406 -21.33 9.06 -1.60
N VAL A 407 -21.10 9.66 -2.77
CA VAL A 407 -20.35 10.93 -2.89
C VAL A 407 -21.04 12.04 -2.10
N THR A 408 -22.37 12.12 -2.19
CA THR A 408 -23.17 13.11 -1.45
C THR A 408 -23.09 12.89 0.06
N LEU A 409 -23.18 11.62 0.51
CA LEU A 409 -23.06 11.28 1.93
C LEU A 409 -21.67 11.62 2.48
N MET A 410 -20.61 11.34 1.72
CA MET A 410 -19.24 11.73 2.12
C MET A 410 -19.05 13.25 2.16
N ARG A 411 -19.76 14.01 1.30
CA ARG A 411 -19.75 15.48 1.38
C ARG A 411 -20.40 15.97 2.67
N GLN A 412 -21.55 15.39 3.02
CA GLN A 412 -22.23 15.72 4.27
C GLN A 412 -21.33 15.43 5.47
N LEU A 413 -20.67 14.27 5.50
CA LEU A 413 -19.70 13.94 6.54
C LEU A 413 -18.57 14.97 6.60
N GLU A 414 -18.00 15.34 5.46
CA GLU A 414 -16.93 16.34 5.37
C GLU A 414 -17.35 17.70 5.97
N ASP A 415 -18.59 18.12 5.75
CA ASP A 415 -19.12 19.36 6.29
C ASP A 415 -19.46 19.26 7.79
N ASP A 416 -19.99 18.13 8.25
CA ASP A 416 -20.29 17.90 9.67
C ASP A 416 -19.01 17.78 10.52
N VAL A 417 -17.97 17.12 10.00
CA VAL A 417 -16.65 17.05 10.63
C VAL A 417 -16.04 18.45 10.77
N TYR A 418 -16.19 19.29 9.75
CA TYR A 418 -15.73 20.67 9.83
C TYR A 418 -16.54 21.52 10.82
N ARG A 419 -17.87 21.39 10.84
CA ARG A 419 -18.73 22.08 11.81
C ARG A 419 -18.45 21.66 13.25
N SER A 420 -18.13 20.39 13.47
CA SER A 420 -17.75 19.86 14.79
C SER A 420 -16.32 20.23 15.21
N LYS A 421 -15.62 21.06 14.43
CA LYS A 421 -14.24 21.53 14.68
C LYS A 421 -13.23 20.38 14.82
N GLN A 422 -13.50 19.23 14.21
CA GLN A 422 -12.53 18.16 14.08
C GLN A 422 -11.61 18.50 12.92
N THR A 423 -10.51 19.19 13.24
CA THR A 423 -9.48 19.60 12.29
C THR A 423 -8.26 18.67 12.41
N LEU A 424 -7.41 18.71 11.39
CA LEU A 424 -6.06 18.15 11.50
C LEU A 424 -5.22 18.98 12.51
N SER A 425 -4.03 18.50 12.86
CA SER A 425 -3.17 19.19 13.83
C SER A 425 -2.76 20.59 13.38
N ASP A 426 -2.70 20.83 12.06
CA ASP A 426 -2.45 22.15 11.46
C ASP A 426 -3.68 23.09 11.45
N GLY A 427 -4.82 22.64 11.95
CA GLY A 427 -6.09 23.38 11.91
C GLY A 427 -6.85 23.30 10.58
N SER A 428 -6.37 22.53 9.60
CA SER A 428 -7.02 22.37 8.30
C SER A 428 -8.19 21.38 8.32
N LYS A 429 -9.08 21.50 7.31
CA LYS A 429 -10.30 20.67 7.18
C LYS A 429 -9.94 19.25 6.73
N VAL A 430 -10.44 18.24 7.44
CA VAL A 430 -10.34 16.83 7.02
C VAL A 430 -11.09 16.64 5.70
N ARG A 431 -10.37 16.26 4.63
CA ARG A 431 -10.97 16.00 3.31
C ARG A 431 -11.31 14.53 3.11
N PHE A 432 -12.51 14.29 2.60
CA PHE A 432 -13.02 12.98 2.17
C PHE A 432 -13.31 12.93 0.66
N ILE A 433 -13.48 14.10 0.03
CA ILE A 433 -13.66 14.25 -1.42
C ILE A 433 -12.34 14.64 -2.09
N ASP A 434 -12.14 14.15 -3.31
CA ASP A 434 -10.98 14.51 -4.12
C ASP A 434 -11.06 16.01 -4.53
N ALA A 435 -10.00 16.76 -4.22
CA ALA A 435 -9.91 18.19 -4.50
C ALA A 435 -9.91 18.50 -6.01
N LEU A 436 -9.37 17.60 -6.83
CA LEU A 436 -9.29 17.77 -8.29
C LEU A 436 -10.58 17.30 -8.98
N ASN A 437 -11.31 16.38 -8.35
CA ASN A 437 -12.54 15.82 -8.91
C ASN A 437 -13.65 15.68 -7.86
N PRO A 438 -14.56 16.66 -7.74
CA PRO A 438 -15.64 16.66 -6.77
C PRO A 438 -16.66 15.52 -6.89
N ARG A 439 -16.59 14.72 -7.97
CA ARG A 439 -17.42 13.53 -8.19
C ARG A 439 -16.78 12.25 -7.66
N LYS A 440 -15.57 12.32 -7.11
CA LYS A 440 -14.79 11.18 -6.63
C LYS A 440 -14.49 11.32 -5.14
N THR A 441 -14.66 10.23 -4.41
CA THR A 441 -14.30 10.13 -3.00
C THR A 441 -12.87 9.61 -2.85
N LEU A 442 -12.14 10.07 -1.83
CA LEU A 442 -10.87 9.45 -1.41
C LEU A 442 -11.09 8.03 -0.86
N PHE A 443 -12.31 7.76 -0.37
CA PHE A 443 -12.75 6.47 0.15
C PHE A 443 -13.87 5.87 -0.73
N PRO A 444 -13.55 5.15 -1.83
CA PRO A 444 -14.58 4.50 -2.64
C PRO A 444 -15.39 3.46 -1.85
N LEU A 445 -16.56 3.05 -2.33
CA LEU A 445 -17.42 2.06 -1.66
C LEU A 445 -16.74 0.71 -1.33
N HIS A 446 -15.65 0.37 -2.04
CA HIS A 446 -14.85 -0.79 -1.72
C HIS A 446 -14.04 -0.62 -0.42
N SER A 447 -13.60 0.61 -0.12
CA SER A 447 -12.91 0.96 1.12
C SER A 447 -13.74 0.62 2.36
N LEU A 448 -15.07 0.74 2.32
CA LEU A 448 -15.93 0.37 3.46
C LEU A 448 -15.75 -1.08 3.89
N ARG A 449 -15.54 -2.00 2.94
CA ARG A 449 -15.28 -3.41 3.27
C ARG A 449 -13.95 -3.55 4.01
N VAL A 450 -12.89 -2.92 3.50
CA VAL A 450 -11.57 -2.93 4.14
C VAL A 450 -11.67 -2.30 5.53
N SER A 451 -12.33 -1.14 5.63
CA SER A 451 -12.53 -0.39 6.88
C SER A 451 -13.20 -1.25 7.94
N LEU A 452 -14.34 -1.86 7.64
CA LEU A 452 -15.06 -2.72 8.58
C LEU A 452 -14.22 -3.94 8.99
N ILE A 453 -13.52 -4.59 8.06
CA ILE A 453 -12.63 -5.72 8.39
C ILE A 453 -11.49 -5.27 9.31
N THR A 454 -10.87 -4.12 9.02
CA THR A 454 -9.80 -3.54 9.84
C THR A 454 -10.32 -3.23 11.24
N CYS A 455 -11.50 -2.61 11.37
CA CYS A 455 -12.11 -2.29 12.67
C CYS A 455 -12.39 -3.58 13.47
N TYR A 456 -13.02 -4.58 12.87
CA TYR A 456 -13.27 -5.86 13.57
C TYR A 456 -11.98 -6.62 13.91
N SER A 457 -10.91 -6.46 13.14
CA SER A 457 -9.64 -7.16 13.38
C SER A 457 -8.77 -6.50 14.43
N ILE A 458 -8.61 -5.17 14.35
CA ILE A 458 -7.70 -4.39 15.21
C ILE A 458 -8.43 -3.99 16.49
N ASP A 459 -9.53 -3.26 16.35
CA ASP A 459 -10.24 -2.68 17.48
C ASP A 459 -11.10 -3.75 18.19
N GLY A 460 -11.73 -4.63 17.39
CA GLY A 460 -12.54 -5.75 17.88
C GLY A 460 -11.73 -7.01 18.27
N GLU A 461 -10.42 -7.03 18.02
CA GLU A 461 -9.49 -8.12 18.35
C GLU A 461 -9.91 -9.50 17.78
N ILE A 462 -10.67 -9.53 16.69
CA ILE A 462 -11.05 -10.79 16.03
C ILE A 462 -9.90 -11.22 15.11
N PRO A 463 -9.35 -12.45 15.25
CA PRO A 463 -8.29 -12.91 14.37
C PRO A 463 -8.66 -12.81 12.89
N THR A 464 -7.79 -12.22 12.09
CA THR A 464 -8.01 -11.99 10.65
C THR A 464 -8.38 -13.27 9.86
N PRO A 465 -7.84 -14.47 10.16
CA PRO A 465 -8.27 -15.71 9.51
C PRO A 465 -9.75 -16.05 9.76
N VAL A 466 -10.27 -15.73 10.95
CA VAL A 466 -11.68 -15.92 11.32
C VAL A 466 -12.57 -14.95 10.53
N LEU A 467 -12.18 -13.68 10.43
CA LEU A 467 -12.90 -12.67 9.63
C LEU A 467 -12.89 -13.00 8.12
N SER A 468 -11.75 -13.45 7.60
CA SER A 468 -11.54 -13.78 6.18
C SER A 468 -12.42 -14.96 5.72
N LYS A 469 -12.56 -15.98 6.57
CA LYS A 469 -13.39 -17.17 6.32
C LYS A 469 -14.88 -16.91 6.56
N LEU A 470 -15.25 -16.16 7.61
CA LEU A 470 -16.64 -16.01 8.05
C LEU A 470 -17.39 -14.84 7.43
N LEU A 471 -16.76 -13.67 7.27
CA LEU A 471 -17.42 -12.46 6.73
C LEU A 471 -17.13 -12.23 5.25
N VAL A 472 -16.03 -12.80 4.76
CA VAL A 472 -15.38 -12.36 3.52
C VAL A 472 -15.39 -13.45 2.45
N GLY A 473 -15.52 -14.73 2.86
CA GLY A 473 -15.61 -15.90 1.98
C GLY A 473 -14.33 -16.17 1.18
N HIS A 474 -13.17 -15.70 1.69
CA HIS A 474 -11.87 -15.85 1.02
C HIS A 474 -11.17 -17.15 1.41
N SER A 475 -10.68 -17.89 0.42
CA SER A 475 -9.97 -19.16 0.58
C SER A 475 -8.44 -19.06 0.54
N ARG A 476 -7.86 -17.85 0.41
CA ARG A 476 -6.42 -17.68 0.14
C ARG A 476 -5.52 -17.52 1.37
N LEU A 477 -6.08 -17.34 2.58
CA LEU A 477 -5.31 -17.42 3.82
C LEU A 477 -5.43 -18.84 4.41
N ILE A 478 -4.55 -19.71 3.91
CA ILE A 478 -3.94 -20.86 4.61
C ILE A 478 -4.86 -22.07 4.95
N MET A 479 -4.48 -23.23 4.41
CA MET A 479 -5.00 -24.59 4.66
C MET A 479 -4.84 -25.08 6.13
N THR A 480 -4.18 -24.33 7.01
CA THR A 480 -3.78 -24.83 8.33
C THR A 480 -4.79 -24.57 9.46
N MET A 481 -5.96 -23.97 9.21
CA MET A 481 -7.04 -23.82 10.21
C MET A 481 -8.15 -24.86 10.00
N HIS A 482 -7.82 -26.14 10.15
CA HIS A 482 -8.80 -27.23 10.21
C HIS A 482 -9.47 -27.39 11.59
N TYR A 483 -9.04 -26.65 12.63
CA TYR A 483 -9.39 -26.95 14.03
C TYR A 483 -10.25 -25.93 14.79
N THR A 484 -10.67 -24.81 14.19
CA THR A 484 -11.61 -23.88 14.84
C THR A 484 -12.94 -23.82 14.09
N LYS A 485 -13.78 -24.85 14.27
CA LYS A 485 -15.21 -24.74 13.97
C LYS A 485 -15.85 -23.80 15.00
N VAL A 486 -15.92 -22.51 14.68
CA VAL A 486 -16.69 -21.55 15.48
C VAL A 486 -18.16 -21.84 15.26
N THR A 487 -18.90 -22.19 16.31
CA THR A 487 -20.35 -22.38 16.20
C THR A 487 -21.04 -21.03 15.96
N PRO A 488 -22.19 -20.99 15.25
CA PRO A 488 -22.92 -19.75 14.99
C PRO A 488 -23.28 -18.96 16.28
N VAL A 489 -23.57 -19.66 17.38
CA VAL A 489 -23.84 -19.05 18.70
C VAL A 489 -22.60 -18.37 19.29
N MET A 490 -21.45 -19.04 19.20
CA MET A 490 -20.16 -18.47 19.63
C MET A 490 -19.77 -17.26 18.76
N MET A 491 -20.18 -17.26 17.49
CA MET A 491 -19.98 -16.15 16.56
C MET A 491 -20.79 -14.91 16.95
N ALA A 492 -22.10 -15.04 17.19
CA ALA A 492 -22.94 -13.92 17.63
C ALA A 492 -22.40 -13.27 18.91
N LYS A 493 -21.97 -14.08 19.89
CA LYS A 493 -21.34 -13.59 21.13
C LYS A 493 -20.02 -12.86 20.86
N LYS A 494 -19.15 -13.41 20.00
CA LYS A 494 -17.86 -12.79 19.66
C LYS A 494 -18.02 -11.48 18.89
N MET A 495 -18.96 -11.41 17.95
CA MET A 495 -19.25 -10.19 17.19
C MET A 495 -19.80 -9.09 18.09
N LYS A 496 -20.73 -9.42 19.00
CA LYS A 496 -21.26 -8.47 19.98
C LYS A 496 -20.16 -7.94 20.91
N ALA A 497 -19.32 -8.82 21.46
CA ALA A 497 -18.19 -8.41 22.30
C ALA A 497 -17.16 -7.54 21.54
N ALA A 498 -16.96 -7.81 20.25
CA ALA A 498 -16.10 -6.99 19.40
C ALA A 498 -16.72 -5.60 19.16
N GLU A 499 -18.02 -5.51 18.87
CA GLU A 499 -18.72 -4.22 18.75
C GLU A 499 -18.60 -3.38 20.02
N ASP A 500 -18.78 -3.99 21.19
CA ASP A 500 -18.64 -3.32 22.49
C ASP A 500 -17.21 -2.75 22.67
N LYS A 501 -16.16 -3.54 22.37
CA LYS A 501 -14.77 -3.08 22.42
C LYS A 501 -14.45 -1.97 21.41
N ILE A 502 -14.99 -2.07 20.20
CA ILE A 502 -14.82 -1.02 19.18
C ILE A 502 -15.45 0.28 19.69
N ASN A 503 -16.63 0.21 20.32
CA ASN A 503 -17.27 1.39 20.92
C ASN A 503 -16.40 2.04 22.02
N GLU A 504 -15.69 1.24 22.81
CA GLU A 504 -14.78 1.73 23.86
C GLU A 504 -13.52 2.42 23.28
N LYS A 505 -12.98 1.90 22.17
CA LYS A 505 -11.75 2.42 21.52
C LYS A 505 -12.00 3.46 20.40
N ASP A 506 -13.25 3.86 20.16
CA ASP A 506 -13.66 4.74 19.05
C ASP A 506 -12.89 6.08 19.03
N ASP A 507 -12.70 6.69 20.20
CA ASP A 507 -12.05 8.00 20.32
C ASP A 507 -10.52 7.90 20.13
N GLU A 508 -9.89 6.84 20.64
CA GLU A 508 -8.47 6.57 20.47
C GLU A 508 -8.13 6.24 19.00
N SER A 509 -8.97 5.43 18.35
CA SER A 509 -8.85 5.12 16.91
C SER A 509 -9.03 6.36 16.03
N LEU A 510 -9.97 7.25 16.39
CA LEU A 510 -10.12 8.54 15.71
C LEU A 510 -8.90 9.44 15.92
N LEU A 511 -8.38 9.55 17.15
CA LEU A 511 -7.19 10.34 17.44
C LEU A 511 -5.97 9.80 16.70
N SER A 512 -5.79 8.48 16.66
CA SER A 512 -4.74 7.82 15.87
C SER A 512 -4.93 8.08 14.37
N PHE A 513 -6.15 8.05 13.84
CA PHE A 513 -6.42 8.41 12.44
C PHE A 513 -6.11 9.88 12.13
N LEU A 514 -6.50 10.81 13.00
CA LEU A 514 -6.21 12.24 12.85
C LEU A 514 -4.70 12.50 12.99
N ALA A 515 -4.03 11.82 13.92
CA ALA A 515 -2.58 11.84 14.09
C ALA A 515 -1.84 11.21 12.90
N ASN A 516 -2.38 10.15 12.29
CA ASN A 516 -1.82 9.52 11.09
C ASN A 516 -2.06 10.39 9.84
N LYS A 517 -3.15 11.15 9.79
CA LYS A 517 -3.37 12.18 8.78
C LYS A 517 -2.47 13.40 8.99
N SER A 518 -2.19 13.79 10.24
CA SER A 518 -1.13 14.77 10.52
C SER A 518 0.28 14.21 10.34
N ILE A 519 0.46 12.89 10.33
CA ILE A 519 1.70 12.27 9.85
C ILE A 519 1.88 12.50 8.33
N GLU A 520 0.81 12.75 7.56
CA GLU A 520 0.93 13.32 6.20
C GLU A 520 1.49 14.77 6.24
N GLU A 521 1.32 15.50 7.35
CA GLU A 521 1.97 16.78 7.68
C GLU A 521 3.35 16.61 8.34
N ILE A 522 3.76 15.43 8.86
CA ILE A 522 5.16 15.16 9.25
C ILE A 522 6.07 15.32 8.03
N GLY A 523 5.56 15.14 6.81
CA GLY A 523 6.22 15.55 5.58
C GLY A 523 6.52 17.05 5.46
N LEU A 524 6.08 17.91 6.41
CA LEU A 524 6.43 19.34 6.49
C LEU A 524 7.49 19.63 7.56
N GLN A 525 7.69 18.76 8.55
CA GLN A 525 8.64 18.97 9.65
C GLN A 525 9.85 18.01 9.64
N SER A 526 9.91 17.11 8.66
CA SER A 526 10.98 16.11 8.49
C SER A 526 11.80 16.39 7.22
N ALA A 527 13.07 15.98 7.23
CA ALA A 527 13.89 15.94 6.04
C ALA A 527 13.69 14.61 5.29
N PHE A 528 13.32 14.72 4.03
CA PHE A 528 13.20 13.62 3.07
C PHE A 528 13.84 14.03 1.74
N LYS A 529 14.28 13.05 0.95
CA LYS A 529 14.98 13.30 -0.32
C LYS A 529 14.02 13.59 -1.49
N ASP A 530 12.90 12.88 -1.57
CA ASP A 530 11.91 13.03 -2.65
C ASP A 530 10.46 13.11 -2.13
N ILE A 531 9.77 14.19 -2.49
CA ILE A 531 8.38 14.44 -2.08
C ILE A 531 7.39 13.53 -2.83
N GLU A 532 7.72 13.12 -4.07
CA GLU A 532 6.85 12.23 -4.85
C GLU A 532 6.85 10.83 -4.24
N SER A 533 8.01 10.35 -3.80
CA SER A 533 8.19 9.09 -3.07
C SER A 533 7.44 9.07 -1.74
N LEU A 534 7.50 10.17 -0.98
CA LEU A 534 6.75 10.35 0.26
C LEU A 534 5.23 10.29 0.02
N LYS A 535 4.72 11.06 -0.96
CA LYS A 535 3.30 11.02 -1.37
C LYS A 535 2.86 9.63 -1.85
N THR A 536 3.76 8.89 -2.50
CA THR A 536 3.46 7.54 -3.01
C THR A 536 3.31 6.53 -1.88
N ILE A 537 4.18 6.59 -0.88
CA ILE A 537 4.13 5.67 0.27
C ILE A 537 2.99 6.00 1.23
N LEU A 538 2.77 7.28 1.53
CA LEU A 538 1.69 7.71 2.42
C LEU A 538 0.29 7.30 1.89
N ARG A 539 0.16 7.10 0.58
CA ARG A 539 -1.05 6.56 -0.04
C ARG A 539 -1.22 5.04 0.10
N VAL A 540 -0.16 4.29 0.41
CA VAL A 540 -0.05 2.85 0.12
C VAL A 540 0.29 2.00 1.35
N ARG A 541 0.77 2.56 2.47
CA ARG A 541 1.08 1.77 3.69
C ARG A 541 0.49 2.36 4.97
N ASN A 542 -0.03 1.45 5.80
CA ASN A 542 -0.31 1.67 7.21
C ASN A 542 1.05 1.88 7.94
N PRO A 543 1.20 2.87 8.86
CA PRO A 543 2.44 3.14 9.60
C PRO A 543 3.09 1.92 10.28
N ALA A 544 2.32 0.85 10.54
CA ALA A 544 2.81 -0.42 11.06
C ALA A 544 3.90 -1.10 10.20
N GLY A 545 4.11 -0.68 8.95
CA GLY A 545 5.16 -1.20 8.06
C GLY A 545 6.43 -0.36 7.98
N TRP A 546 6.59 0.66 8.84
CA TRP A 546 7.80 1.48 8.93
C TRP A 546 8.75 0.89 9.96
N GLN A 547 10.06 1.06 9.73
CA GLN A 547 11.09 0.63 10.66
C GLN A 547 11.90 1.83 11.11
N GLU A 548 12.00 2.02 12.42
CA GLU A 548 12.93 2.97 13.03
C GLU A 548 14.37 2.48 12.87
N LYS A 549 15.27 3.39 12.50
CA LYS A 549 16.71 3.19 12.30
C LYS A 549 17.45 4.21 13.18
N ALA A 550 18.73 3.99 13.48
CA ALA A 550 19.50 4.92 14.31
C ALA A 550 19.47 6.38 13.82
N ILE A 551 19.50 6.58 12.50
CA ILE A 551 19.59 7.91 11.87
C ILE A 551 18.24 8.48 11.38
N GLY A 552 17.14 7.73 11.51
CA GLY A 552 15.82 8.15 11.04
C GLY A 552 14.85 6.98 10.83
N ILE A 553 13.89 7.11 9.92
CA ILE A 553 12.83 6.11 9.69
C ILE A 553 12.89 5.60 8.25
N CYS A 554 12.82 4.29 8.10
CA CYS A 554 12.69 3.61 6.82
C CYS A 554 11.21 3.36 6.49
N LEU A 555 10.70 4.11 5.52
CA LEU A 555 9.29 4.04 5.11
C LEU A 555 8.89 2.72 4.42
N VAL A 556 9.87 1.91 4.04
CA VAL A 556 9.68 0.61 3.38
C VAL A 556 9.93 -0.58 4.29
N GLY A 557 10.23 -0.34 5.57
CA GLY A 557 10.40 -1.38 6.59
C GLY A 557 11.65 -2.22 6.41
N GLY A 558 12.78 -1.60 6.02
CA GLY A 558 14.07 -2.29 5.87
C GLY A 558 14.09 -3.37 4.79
N ASN A 559 13.26 -3.23 3.74
CA ASN A 559 13.16 -4.23 2.70
C ASN A 559 14.41 -4.26 1.80
N THR A 560 15.29 -5.23 2.04
CA THR A 560 16.60 -5.39 1.36
C THR A 560 16.62 -6.46 0.27
N SER A 561 15.61 -7.33 0.19
CA SER A 561 15.62 -8.52 -0.68
C SER A 561 15.40 -8.19 -2.16
N PRO A 562 16.39 -8.41 -3.04
CA PRO A 562 16.25 -8.20 -4.48
C PRO A 562 15.52 -9.41 -5.10
N VAL A 563 14.29 -9.69 -4.66
CA VAL A 563 13.48 -10.71 -5.33
C VAL A 563 13.17 -10.18 -6.72
N VAL A 564 13.85 -10.76 -7.72
CA VAL A 564 13.81 -10.38 -9.16
C VAL A 564 12.37 -10.32 -9.70
N GLU A 565 11.45 -11.04 -9.08
CA GLU A 565 10.02 -11.04 -9.41
C GLU A 565 9.28 -9.73 -9.03
N ASN A 566 9.89 -8.83 -8.26
CA ASN A 566 9.23 -7.72 -7.56
C ASN A 566 9.97 -6.37 -7.61
N ALA A 567 10.53 -5.97 -8.76
CA ALA A 567 11.08 -4.61 -8.95
C ALA A 567 10.05 -3.47 -8.65
N SER A 568 8.76 -3.81 -8.60
CA SER A 568 7.65 -2.91 -8.26
C SER A 568 7.36 -2.74 -6.75
N VAL A 569 7.97 -3.58 -5.89
CA VAL A 569 7.86 -3.44 -4.43
C VAL A 569 8.90 -2.44 -3.96
N SER A 570 8.50 -1.50 -3.10
CA SER A 570 9.42 -0.51 -2.55
C SER A 570 10.43 -1.17 -1.61
N GLY A 571 11.71 -0.88 -1.82
CA GLY A 571 12.83 -1.44 -1.05
C GLY A 571 14.15 -0.77 -1.40
N CYS A 572 15.27 -1.23 -0.83
CA CYS A 572 16.59 -0.67 -1.11
C CYS A 572 17.01 -0.83 -2.59
N TRP A 573 16.51 -1.85 -3.31
CA TRP A 573 16.83 -2.04 -4.73
C TRP A 573 16.16 -1.03 -5.68
N ASN A 574 15.21 -0.23 -5.21
CA ASN A 574 14.64 0.89 -5.95
C ASN A 574 14.74 2.22 -5.18
N GLY A 575 15.58 2.29 -4.16
CA GLY A 575 15.70 3.48 -3.32
C GLY A 575 16.57 4.60 -3.90
N GLY A 576 17.23 4.39 -5.04
CA GLY A 576 18.16 5.32 -5.66
C GLY A 576 17.52 6.34 -6.59
N GLU A 577 18.34 6.91 -7.48
CA GLU A 577 17.93 7.96 -8.39
C GLU A 577 17.01 7.47 -9.51
N LYS A 578 16.27 8.40 -10.09
CA LYS A 578 15.30 8.12 -11.15
C LYS A 578 16.04 7.90 -12.48
N LEU A 579 16.08 6.65 -12.93
CA LEU A 579 16.75 6.26 -14.17
C LEU A 579 15.92 6.61 -15.41
N LYS A 580 14.60 6.43 -15.34
CA LYS A 580 13.68 6.75 -16.44
C LYS A 580 12.40 7.39 -15.91
N LYS A 581 12.00 8.49 -16.56
CA LYS A 581 10.73 9.16 -16.32
C LYS A 581 9.58 8.27 -16.81
N ALA A 582 8.51 8.19 -16.02
CA ALA A 582 7.32 7.46 -16.38
C ALA A 582 6.82 7.97 -17.74
N ASN A 583 6.82 7.07 -18.71
CA ASN A 583 6.04 7.26 -19.92
C ASN A 583 4.67 6.66 -19.68
N ARG A 584 3.76 6.87 -20.63
CA ARG A 584 2.34 6.50 -20.55
C ARG A 584 2.07 5.02 -20.17
N ASN A 585 3.09 4.15 -20.20
CA ASN A 585 2.98 2.69 -20.04
C ASN A 585 4.03 2.05 -19.11
N GLN A 586 4.90 2.80 -18.45
CA GLN A 586 5.85 2.27 -17.48
C GLN A 586 5.92 3.21 -16.28
N THR A 587 5.86 2.65 -15.07
CA THR A 587 6.12 3.43 -13.85
C THR A 587 7.57 3.92 -13.86
N ASP A 588 7.82 5.00 -13.13
CA ASP A 588 9.18 5.50 -12.93
C ASP A 588 10.12 4.36 -12.52
N LEU A 589 11.21 4.20 -13.27
CA LEU A 589 12.26 3.24 -12.94
C LEU A 589 13.31 3.96 -12.09
N TYR A 590 13.58 3.40 -10.91
CA TYR A 590 14.58 3.91 -9.98
C TYR A 590 15.74 2.92 -9.88
N ALA A 591 16.95 3.46 -9.70
CA ALA A 591 18.14 2.69 -9.40
C ALA A 591 18.07 2.07 -7.99
N PRO A 592 18.89 1.05 -7.70
CA PRO A 592 19.17 0.66 -6.32
C PRO A 592 19.77 1.82 -5.54
N VAL A 593 19.64 1.77 -4.21
CA VAL A 593 20.31 2.70 -3.32
C VAL A 593 21.81 2.68 -3.65
N PRO A 594 22.41 3.86 -3.96
CA PRO A 594 23.84 3.95 -4.23
C PRO A 594 24.69 3.51 -3.04
N HIS A 595 25.89 3.02 -3.31
CA HIS A 595 26.81 2.52 -2.29
C HIS A 595 26.26 1.37 -1.41
N GLY A 596 25.24 0.66 -1.91
CA GLY A 596 24.75 -0.58 -1.32
C GLY A 596 23.44 -0.46 -0.54
N ILE A 597 23.04 -1.61 0.01
CA ILE A 597 21.82 -1.76 0.79
C ILE A 597 22.02 -1.05 2.15
N GLU A 598 20.94 -0.54 2.73
CA GLU A 598 20.95 0.19 4.02
C GLU A 598 21.68 1.54 4.04
N ASN A 599 22.22 2.04 2.92
CA ASN A 599 22.66 3.44 2.79
C ASN A 599 21.46 4.40 2.73
N CYS A 600 20.78 4.55 3.87
CA CYS A 600 19.52 5.26 3.99
C CYS A 600 19.66 6.76 3.66
N ILE A 601 20.83 7.35 3.89
CA ILE A 601 21.10 8.77 3.63
C ILE A 601 20.92 9.15 2.15
N ARG A 602 21.18 8.21 1.24
CA ARG A 602 20.96 8.40 -0.20
C ARG A 602 19.67 7.77 -0.71
N CYS A 603 18.91 7.11 0.16
CA CYS A 603 17.66 6.44 -0.18
C CYS A 603 16.47 7.43 -0.24
N ARG A 604 15.68 7.36 -1.30
CA ARG A 604 14.44 8.16 -1.47
C ARG A 604 13.34 7.80 -0.47
N TRP A 605 13.42 6.63 0.14
CA TRP A 605 12.45 6.12 1.12
C TRP A 605 12.79 6.51 2.56
N PHE A 606 13.87 7.25 2.75
CA PHE A 606 14.33 7.67 4.05
C PHE A 606 13.69 9.00 4.46
N ILE A 607 13.24 9.06 5.71
CA ILE A 607 12.71 10.25 6.35
C ILE A 607 13.41 10.40 7.71
N THR A 608 13.76 11.62 8.09
CA THR A 608 14.41 11.89 9.38
C THR A 608 13.94 13.22 9.94
N ASP A 609 14.11 13.42 11.24
CA ASP A 609 13.69 14.61 11.97
C ASP A 609 14.83 15.12 12.87
N ILE A 610 14.59 16.28 13.52
CA ILE A 610 15.60 16.94 14.34
C ILE A 610 16.05 16.11 15.55
N ARG A 611 15.27 15.14 16.02
CA ARG A 611 15.63 14.27 17.15
C ARG A 611 16.82 13.37 16.82
N TYR A 612 16.99 13.03 15.54
CA TYR A 612 18.10 12.20 15.05
C TYR A 612 19.39 13.00 14.78
N ILE A 613 19.44 14.32 15.05
CA ILE A 613 20.59 15.18 14.69
C ILE A 613 21.93 14.66 15.23
N HIS A 614 21.97 14.20 16.48
CA HIS A 614 23.19 13.68 17.09
C HIS A 614 23.65 12.37 16.44
N SER A 615 22.71 11.47 16.12
CA SER A 615 23.02 10.23 15.41
C SER A 615 23.46 10.49 13.97
N LEU A 616 22.85 11.47 13.29
CA LEU A 616 23.25 11.91 11.95
C LEU A 616 24.67 12.50 11.95
N THR A 617 25.04 13.27 12.97
CA THR A 617 26.40 13.78 13.15
C THR A 617 27.41 12.64 13.37
N ALA A 618 27.08 11.69 14.24
CA ALA A 618 27.93 10.53 14.48
C ALA A 618 28.12 9.68 13.21
N HIS A 619 27.05 9.45 12.46
CA HIS A 619 27.10 8.79 11.16
C HIS A 619 27.94 9.57 10.14
N PHE A 620 27.84 10.91 10.11
CA PHE A 620 28.70 11.76 9.28
C PHE A 620 30.19 11.57 9.61
N ASN A 621 30.56 11.53 10.89
CA ASN A 621 31.94 11.29 11.31
C ASN A 621 32.45 9.90 10.88
N ASN A 622 31.59 8.89 10.97
CA ASN A 622 31.90 7.52 10.54
C ASN A 622 32.14 7.43 9.03
N LEU A 623 31.24 8.00 8.21
CA LEU A 623 31.44 8.10 6.75
C LEU A 623 32.74 8.84 6.39
N SER A 624 33.12 9.84 7.19
CA SER A 624 34.33 10.63 6.97
C SER A 624 35.59 9.82 7.21
N TYR A 625 35.55 8.93 8.20
CA TYR A 625 36.64 8.00 8.48
C TYR A 625 36.82 7.00 7.34
N HIS A 626 35.74 6.38 6.88
CA HIS A 626 35.78 5.45 5.75
C HIS A 626 36.29 6.10 4.45
N ALA A 627 35.83 7.31 4.13
CA ALA A 627 36.35 8.07 3.00
C ALA A 627 37.87 8.31 3.11
N SER A 628 38.33 8.67 4.31
CA SER A 628 39.75 8.95 4.57
C SER A 628 40.62 7.69 4.47
N GLU A 629 40.16 6.56 5.01
CA GLU A 629 40.89 5.29 4.93
C GLU A 629 40.97 4.75 3.49
N ALA A 630 39.86 4.79 2.74
CA ALA A 630 39.85 4.41 1.32
C ALA A 630 40.80 5.30 0.49
N ALA A 631 40.80 6.61 0.74
CA ALA A 631 41.70 7.55 0.08
C ALA A 631 43.18 7.34 0.44
N LYS A 632 43.50 7.06 1.72
CA LYS A 632 44.86 6.71 2.14
C LYS A 632 45.37 5.46 1.44
N LEU A 633 44.52 4.43 1.33
CA LEU A 633 44.88 3.19 0.65
C LEU A 633 45.07 3.41 -0.86
N ALA A 634 44.21 4.19 -1.50
CA ALA A 634 44.36 4.59 -2.90
C ALA A 634 45.70 5.33 -3.14
N ALA A 635 46.04 6.31 -2.29
CA ALA A 635 47.30 7.05 -2.40
C ALA A 635 48.54 6.15 -2.22
N GLY A 636 48.45 5.13 -1.35
CA GLY A 636 49.49 4.11 -1.20
C GLY A 636 49.69 3.30 -2.47
N LEU A 637 48.59 2.86 -3.10
CA LEU A 637 48.62 2.12 -4.37
C LEU A 637 49.12 2.99 -5.53
N GLU A 638 48.70 4.26 -5.63
CA GLU A 638 49.21 5.21 -6.64
C GLU A 638 50.74 5.36 -6.57
N LYS A 639 51.29 5.36 -5.35
CA LYS A 639 52.75 5.41 -5.16
C LYS A 639 53.44 4.15 -5.69
N GLU A 640 52.87 2.97 -5.43
CA GLU A 640 53.38 1.70 -5.96
C GLU A 640 53.24 1.65 -7.51
N GLN A 641 52.14 2.16 -8.06
CA GLN A 641 51.92 2.28 -9.51
C GLN A 641 52.98 3.15 -10.16
N SER A 642 53.25 4.32 -9.57
CA SER A 642 54.24 5.27 -10.08
C SER A 642 55.63 4.64 -10.18
N LEU A 643 56.02 3.83 -9.20
CA LEU A 643 57.30 3.11 -9.23
C LEU A 643 57.38 2.06 -10.36
N LEU A 644 56.28 1.36 -10.64
CA LEU A 644 56.23 0.38 -11.74
C LEU A 644 56.19 1.04 -13.12
N LEU A 645 55.51 2.18 -13.25
CA LEU A 645 55.49 2.99 -14.47
C LEU A 645 56.87 3.62 -14.75
N ASP A 646 57.58 4.06 -13.70
CA ASP A 646 58.98 4.49 -13.83
C ASP A 646 59.87 3.33 -14.32
N GLU A 647 59.70 2.12 -13.78
CA GLU A 647 60.43 0.91 -14.21
C GLU A 647 60.11 0.55 -15.68
N GLU A 648 58.85 0.60 -16.09
CA GLU A 648 58.41 0.40 -17.48
C GLU A 648 59.08 1.41 -18.42
N TYR A 649 59.10 2.69 -18.04
CA TYR A 649 59.77 3.74 -18.79
C TYR A 649 61.28 3.49 -18.93
N PHE A 650 61.96 3.05 -17.86
CA PHE A 650 63.38 2.69 -17.94
C PHE A 650 63.64 1.47 -18.83
N CYS A 651 62.77 0.46 -18.81
CA CYS A 651 62.85 -0.68 -19.73
C CYS A 651 62.70 -0.23 -21.20
N GLU A 652 61.74 0.64 -21.49
CA GLU A 652 61.51 1.18 -22.85
C GLU A 652 62.72 1.98 -23.36
N VAL A 653 63.27 2.88 -22.52
CA VAL A 653 64.46 3.69 -22.86
C VAL A 653 65.69 2.83 -23.11
N ASN A 654 65.85 1.73 -22.37
CA ASN A 654 66.97 0.81 -22.50
C ASN A 654 66.77 -0.27 -23.59
N GLY A 655 65.59 -0.33 -24.23
CA GLY A 655 65.26 -1.33 -25.24
C GLY A 655 65.03 -2.74 -24.69
N GLU A 656 64.71 -2.86 -23.40
CA GLU A 656 64.44 -4.13 -22.72
C GLU A 656 62.92 -4.35 -22.55
N PRO A 657 62.41 -5.59 -22.65
CA PRO A 657 60.99 -5.88 -22.46
C PRO A 657 60.59 -5.82 -20.98
N PHE A 658 59.54 -5.05 -20.65
CA PHE A 658 58.99 -4.98 -19.30
C PHE A 658 58.30 -6.30 -18.90
N GLY A 659 58.67 -6.87 -17.76
CA GLY A 659 58.21 -8.21 -17.32
C GLY A 659 57.01 -8.21 -16.37
N LYS A 660 56.57 -7.05 -15.87
CA LYS A 660 55.62 -6.93 -14.73
C LYS A 660 54.23 -6.40 -15.14
N TYR A 661 53.81 -6.62 -16.38
CA TYR A 661 52.50 -6.14 -16.87
C TYR A 661 51.31 -6.69 -16.06
N GLU A 662 51.40 -7.93 -15.57
CA GLU A 662 50.34 -8.53 -14.74
C GLU A 662 50.25 -7.87 -13.36
N ASP A 663 51.38 -7.49 -12.77
CA ASP A 663 51.43 -6.77 -11.50
C ASP A 663 50.85 -5.36 -11.65
N LEU A 664 51.22 -4.64 -12.73
CA LEU A 664 50.68 -3.33 -13.04
C LEU A 664 49.15 -3.38 -13.24
N HIS A 665 48.65 -4.34 -14.04
CA HIS A 665 47.22 -4.50 -14.27
C HIS A 665 46.44 -4.85 -12.98
N ASN A 666 47.01 -5.72 -12.13
CA ASN A 666 46.42 -6.04 -10.83
C ASN A 666 46.36 -4.82 -9.91
N LEU A 667 47.39 -3.98 -9.97
CA LEU A 667 47.52 -2.76 -9.18
C LEU A 667 46.55 -1.68 -9.65
N ASP A 668 46.39 -1.48 -10.96
CA ASP A 668 45.38 -0.61 -11.57
C ASP A 668 43.97 -0.96 -11.09
N ARG A 669 43.60 -2.25 -11.18
CA ARG A 669 42.29 -2.73 -10.71
C ARG A 669 42.08 -2.47 -9.21
N ARG A 670 43.12 -2.65 -8.39
CA ARG A 670 43.05 -2.37 -6.94
C ARG A 670 42.89 -0.87 -6.68
N LEU A 671 43.63 -0.04 -7.41
CA LEU A 671 43.57 1.41 -7.31
C LEU A 671 42.19 1.94 -7.69
N GLU A 672 41.68 1.54 -8.87
CA GLU A 672 40.35 1.93 -9.36
C GLU A 672 39.25 1.54 -8.35
N LYS A 673 39.36 0.36 -7.73
CA LYS A 673 38.45 -0.06 -6.66
C LYS A 673 38.50 0.90 -5.46
N GLN A 674 39.69 1.25 -4.96
CA GLN A 674 39.80 2.14 -3.79
C GLN A 674 39.40 3.58 -4.10
N GLN A 675 39.70 4.07 -5.30
CA GLN A 675 39.25 5.40 -5.75
C GLN A 675 37.72 5.47 -5.87
N THR A 676 37.09 4.43 -6.45
CA THR A 676 35.63 4.34 -6.55
C THR A 676 34.97 4.28 -5.18
N GLU A 677 35.52 3.49 -4.26
CA GLU A 677 35.04 3.38 -2.88
C GLU A 677 35.15 4.73 -2.14
N ALA A 678 36.31 5.41 -2.24
CA ALA A 678 36.53 6.72 -1.64
C ALA A 678 35.54 7.78 -2.17
N ASP A 679 35.29 7.77 -3.49
CA ASP A 679 34.31 8.66 -4.13
C ASP A 679 32.87 8.39 -3.65
N GLU A 680 32.46 7.13 -3.50
CA GLU A 680 31.14 6.80 -2.96
C GLU A 680 30.95 7.22 -1.50
N TYR A 681 31.95 7.01 -0.62
CA TYR A 681 31.89 7.55 0.76
C TYR A 681 31.85 9.09 0.77
N CYS A 682 32.54 9.77 -0.14
CA CYS A 682 32.46 11.23 -0.27
C CYS A 682 31.07 11.69 -0.70
N LYS A 683 30.41 10.99 -1.62
CA LYS A 683 29.01 11.27 -2.00
C LYS A 683 28.05 11.05 -0.84
N ASP A 684 28.26 10.01 -0.04
CA ASP A 684 27.47 9.72 1.16
C ASP A 684 27.62 10.82 2.21
N LEU A 685 28.85 11.29 2.44
CA LEU A 685 29.14 12.45 3.30
C LEU A 685 28.39 13.70 2.88
N VAL A 686 28.44 14.03 1.58
CA VAL A 686 27.76 15.20 1.03
C VAL A 686 26.24 15.06 1.21
N ALA A 687 25.68 13.87 0.94
CA ALA A 687 24.25 13.62 1.12
C ALA A 687 23.83 13.74 2.59
N CYS A 688 24.61 13.20 3.52
CA CYS A 688 24.38 13.33 4.96
C CYS A 688 24.39 14.80 5.40
N PHE A 689 25.39 15.57 4.96
CA PHE A 689 25.49 16.99 5.24
C PHE A 689 24.29 17.79 4.72
N GLN A 690 23.81 17.47 3.51
CA GLN A 690 22.62 18.10 2.93
C GLN A 690 21.35 17.82 3.76
N VAL A 691 21.19 16.60 4.27
CA VAL A 691 20.08 16.22 5.16
C VAL A 691 20.15 17.02 6.46
N ILE A 692 21.31 17.07 7.11
CA ILE A 692 21.54 17.84 8.34
C ILE A 692 21.21 19.33 8.10
N ARG A 693 21.75 19.93 7.03
CA ARG A 693 21.50 21.34 6.69
C ARG A 693 20.01 21.61 6.44
N LYS A 694 19.29 20.66 5.83
CA LYS A 694 17.85 20.78 5.58
C LYS A 694 17.06 20.76 6.89
N LEU A 695 17.39 19.88 7.84
CA LEU A 695 16.77 19.84 9.16
C LEU A 695 16.97 21.15 9.93
N LEU A 696 18.19 21.68 9.93
CA LEU A 696 18.51 22.93 10.62
C LEU A 696 17.74 24.12 10.04
N LYS A 697 17.64 24.20 8.71
CA LYS A 697 16.85 25.24 8.05
C LYS A 697 15.35 25.14 8.39
N LEU A 698 14.82 23.92 8.54
CA LEU A 698 13.43 23.72 8.98
C LEU A 698 13.23 24.20 10.43
N GLU A 699 14.21 23.97 11.30
CA GLU A 699 14.17 24.42 12.70
C GLU A 699 14.25 25.95 12.83
N GLU A 700 15.13 26.61 12.07
CA GLU A 700 15.27 28.08 12.04
C GLU A 700 13.97 28.78 11.61
N GLN A 701 13.10 28.09 10.85
CA GLN A 701 11.82 28.61 10.37
C GLN A 701 10.65 28.37 11.33
N ARG A 702 10.85 27.65 12.45
CA ARG A 702 9.79 27.36 13.42
C ARG A 702 9.46 28.59 14.29
N SER A 703 8.16 28.79 14.53
CA SER A 703 7.65 29.89 15.36
C SER A 703 7.98 29.66 16.84
N SER A 704 8.12 30.74 17.62
CA SER A 704 8.49 30.68 19.05
C SER A 704 7.48 29.96 19.97
N GLY A 705 6.24 29.75 19.52
CA GLY A 705 5.16 29.13 20.31
C GLY A 705 4.98 27.61 20.19
N ASP A 706 5.75 26.94 19.33
CA ASP A 706 5.63 25.49 19.09
C ASP A 706 6.61 24.73 20.00
N ALA A 707 6.15 24.38 21.21
CA ALA A 707 7.01 23.91 22.30
C ALA A 707 6.93 22.39 22.56
N SER A 708 6.03 21.65 21.91
CA SER A 708 5.83 20.22 22.20
C SER A 708 6.93 19.30 21.67
N ASP A 709 7.68 19.73 20.65
CA ASP A 709 8.79 18.97 20.05
C ASP A 709 10.06 19.83 19.78
N LYS A 710 10.16 20.99 20.43
CA LYS A 710 11.43 21.74 20.44
C LYS A 710 12.41 20.98 21.33
N VAL A 711 13.36 20.30 20.71
CA VAL A 711 14.60 19.95 21.39
C VAL A 711 15.34 21.27 21.64
N VAL A 712 15.07 21.87 22.80
CA VAL A 712 15.76 23.07 23.27
C VAL A 712 17.20 22.68 23.59
N ALA A 713 18.12 23.08 22.70
CA ALA A 713 19.41 23.72 23.01
C ALA A 713 20.35 23.67 21.78
N ILE A 714 19.86 23.96 20.58
CA ILE A 714 20.76 24.35 19.48
C ILE A 714 20.58 25.85 19.37
N GLY A 715 21.52 26.59 19.95
CA GLY A 715 21.59 28.02 19.74
C GLY A 715 21.98 28.32 18.29
N SER A 716 22.40 29.55 18.04
CA SER A 716 22.61 30.07 16.69
C SER A 716 23.49 29.17 15.79
N GLN A 717 23.54 29.45 14.48
CA GLN A 717 24.37 28.75 13.49
C GLN A 717 25.84 28.50 13.94
N ALA A 718 26.37 29.30 14.87
CA ALA A 718 27.67 29.15 15.51
C ALA A 718 27.79 27.94 16.48
N ASP A 719 26.69 27.47 17.07
CA ASP A 719 26.64 26.33 18.00
C ASP A 719 26.63 24.98 17.27
N ILE A 720 26.55 24.98 15.93
CA ILE A 720 26.47 23.79 15.07
C ILE A 720 27.85 23.45 14.46
N SER A 721 28.69 24.46 14.23
CA SER A 721 30.08 24.29 13.78
C SER A 721 30.90 23.25 14.59
N PRO A 722 30.72 23.10 15.92
CA PRO A 722 31.48 22.14 16.72
C PRO A 722 31.22 20.67 16.36
N TYR A 723 30.06 20.33 15.82
CA TYR A 723 29.63 18.94 15.57
C TYR A 723 30.28 18.31 14.33
N PHE A 724 30.79 19.11 13.39
CA PHE A 724 31.51 18.61 12.22
C PHE A 724 33.00 18.53 12.52
N SER A 725 33.43 17.42 13.13
CA SER A 725 34.83 17.19 13.51
C SER A 725 35.82 17.42 12.35
N PHE A 726 35.39 17.17 11.13
CA PHE A 726 36.22 17.22 9.93
C PHE A 726 36.60 18.63 9.44
N LEU A 727 35.76 19.65 9.68
CA LEU A 727 36.01 20.99 9.14
C LEU A 727 37.17 21.71 9.83
N ASP A 728 37.52 21.31 11.06
CA ASP A 728 38.47 22.05 11.90
C ASP A 728 39.69 21.25 12.41
N THR A 729 39.84 19.94 12.13
CA THR A 729 40.99 19.18 12.67
C THR A 729 41.84 18.41 11.68
N LYS A 730 43.15 18.67 11.76
CA LYS A 730 44.24 17.94 11.10
C LYS A 730 44.64 16.65 11.85
N SER A 731 44.06 16.37 13.01
CA SER A 731 44.42 15.24 13.88
C SER A 731 43.53 14.03 13.60
N GLU A 732 44.13 12.98 13.02
CA GLU A 732 43.51 11.66 12.90
C GLU A 732 43.12 11.09 14.27
N PHE A 733 43.90 11.39 15.32
CA PHE A 733 43.64 10.85 16.64
C PHE A 733 42.36 11.43 17.27
N ARG A 734 42.06 12.72 17.03
CA ARG A 734 40.78 13.32 17.43
C ARG A 734 39.60 12.60 16.79
N GLN A 735 39.70 12.30 15.49
CA GLN A 735 38.65 11.60 14.77
C GLN A 735 38.39 10.21 15.37
N LEU A 736 39.45 9.46 15.67
CA LEU A 736 39.35 8.15 16.34
C LEU A 736 38.72 8.23 17.73
N ILE A 737 39.04 9.27 18.51
CA ILE A 737 38.41 9.54 19.81
C ILE A 737 36.90 9.75 19.62
N GLN A 738 36.51 10.61 18.69
CA GLN A 738 35.10 10.94 18.43
C GLN A 738 34.30 9.69 18.00
N LEU A 739 34.84 8.89 17.07
CA LEU A 739 34.18 7.68 16.59
C LEU A 739 33.92 6.68 17.72
N CYS A 740 34.91 6.48 18.59
CA CYS A 740 34.78 5.56 19.71
C CYS A 740 33.82 6.08 20.78
N ASP A 741 33.75 7.40 20.99
CA ASP A 741 32.78 8.03 21.89
C ASP A 741 31.35 7.86 21.36
N ASP A 742 31.14 8.13 20.07
CA ASP A 742 29.86 7.98 19.38
C ASP A 742 29.38 6.51 19.42
N ALA A 743 30.29 5.55 19.28
CA ALA A 743 29.99 4.10 19.32
C ALA A 743 29.55 3.60 20.71
N GLU A 744 29.82 4.32 21.79
CA GLU A 744 29.27 3.95 23.12
C GLU A 744 27.78 4.32 23.24
N VAL A 745 27.33 5.32 22.49
CA VAL A 745 25.95 5.83 22.53
C VAL A 745 25.06 5.19 21.46
N PHE A 746 25.59 4.97 20.26
CA PHE A 746 24.82 4.49 19.11
C PHE A 746 25.25 3.06 18.73
N THR A 747 24.41 2.08 19.07
CA THR A 747 24.69 0.64 18.84
C THR A 747 24.91 0.28 17.38
N ASP A 748 24.09 0.82 16.46
CA ASP A 748 24.25 0.54 15.03
C ASP A 748 25.62 1.03 14.50
N LEU A 749 26.11 2.17 15.00
CA LEU A 749 27.43 2.71 14.64
C LEU A 749 28.56 1.94 15.32
N ARG A 750 28.31 1.33 16.47
CA ARG A 750 29.26 0.44 17.14
C ARG A 750 29.53 -0.79 16.30
N ASP A 751 28.48 -1.43 15.80
CA ASP A 751 28.59 -2.62 14.95
C ASP A 751 29.38 -2.31 13.66
N ASP A 752 29.20 -1.11 13.10
CA ASP A 752 29.98 -0.67 11.95
C ASP A 752 31.44 -0.35 12.30
N LEU A 753 31.69 0.25 13.46
CA LEU A 753 33.04 0.56 13.93
C LEU A 753 33.84 -0.71 14.24
N GLU A 754 33.23 -1.75 14.83
CA GLU A 754 33.86 -3.04 15.14
C GLU A 754 34.32 -3.80 13.87
N LYS A 755 33.75 -3.49 12.70
CA LYS A 755 34.23 -4.02 11.40
C LYS A 755 35.51 -3.35 10.92
N THR A 756 35.95 -2.27 11.57
CA THR A 756 37.13 -1.48 11.21
C THR A 756 38.25 -1.64 12.21
N SER A 757 39.47 -1.25 11.83
CA SER A 757 40.60 -1.19 12.75
C SER A 757 40.61 0.06 13.63
N ALA A 758 39.56 0.90 13.63
CA ALA A 758 39.54 2.19 14.31
C ALA A 758 39.78 2.07 15.83
N ILE A 759 39.12 1.11 16.48
CA ILE A 759 39.26 0.85 17.92
C ILE A 759 40.72 0.48 18.23
N ALA A 760 41.27 -0.47 17.48
CA ALA A 760 42.66 -0.90 17.62
C ALA A 760 43.66 0.24 17.33
N HIS A 761 43.44 1.05 16.28
CA HIS A 761 44.29 2.20 15.95
C HIS A 761 44.31 3.22 17.09
N ARG A 762 43.16 3.53 17.67
CA ARG A 762 43.06 4.42 18.83
C ARG A 762 43.79 3.84 20.03
N SER A 763 43.52 2.58 20.37
CA SER A 763 44.13 1.88 21.50
C SER A 763 45.65 1.79 21.35
N ASN A 764 46.16 1.52 20.14
CA ASN A 764 47.59 1.49 19.87
C ASN A 764 48.26 2.86 20.04
N LYS A 765 47.60 3.95 19.64
CA LYS A 765 48.09 5.31 19.92
C LYS A 765 48.14 5.59 21.43
N LEU A 766 47.09 5.23 22.16
CA LEU A 766 47.05 5.35 23.63
C LEU A 766 48.15 4.51 24.31
N ASN A 767 48.34 3.26 23.87
CA ASN A 767 49.41 2.39 24.38
C ASN A 767 50.80 2.97 24.11
N THR A 768 51.01 3.55 22.91
CA THR A 768 52.27 4.22 22.59
C THR A 768 52.55 5.38 23.54
N MET A 769 51.52 6.17 23.88
CA MET A 769 51.61 7.27 24.85
C MET A 769 51.89 6.77 26.27
N LEU A 770 51.20 5.70 26.70
CA LEU A 770 51.43 5.04 27.98
C LEU A 770 52.88 4.55 28.10
N MET A 771 53.39 3.84 27.08
CA MET A 771 54.76 3.33 27.04
C MET A 771 55.80 4.45 27.10
N LYS A 772 55.62 5.52 26.32
CA LYS A 772 56.50 6.71 26.35
C LYS A 772 56.55 7.37 27.74
N SER A 773 55.46 7.25 28.50
CA SER A 773 55.34 7.79 29.87
C SER A 773 55.71 6.78 30.95
N GLY A 774 56.23 5.61 30.57
CA GLY A 774 56.69 4.58 31.50
C GLY A 774 55.61 3.65 32.04
N TYR A 775 54.40 3.61 31.47
CA TYR A 775 53.33 2.67 31.83
C TYR A 775 53.30 1.45 30.89
N MET A 776 52.80 0.32 31.38
CA MET A 776 52.56 -0.85 30.53
C MET A 776 51.45 -0.60 29.48
N PRO A 777 51.55 -1.18 28.27
CA PRO A 777 50.52 -1.06 27.23
C PRO A 777 49.30 -1.94 27.55
N PHE A 778 48.52 -1.54 28.55
CA PHE A 778 47.42 -2.33 29.11
C PHE A 778 46.31 -2.63 28.09
N LEU A 779 45.97 -1.69 27.20
CA LEU A 779 44.85 -1.88 26.26
C LEU A 779 45.13 -3.00 25.24
N MET A 780 46.41 -3.34 24.96
CA MET A 780 46.76 -4.47 24.07
C MET A 780 46.31 -5.83 24.61
N GLN A 781 46.06 -5.96 25.91
CA GLN A 781 45.65 -7.20 26.55
C GLN A 781 44.14 -7.41 26.56
N LEU A 782 43.38 -6.42 26.08
CA LEU A 782 41.93 -6.39 26.08
C LEU A 782 41.38 -6.74 24.69
N ASP A 783 40.18 -7.31 24.64
CA ASP A 783 39.40 -7.44 23.41
C ASP A 783 38.84 -6.08 22.95
N ASP A 784 38.30 -6.01 21.73
CA ASP A 784 37.87 -4.73 21.13
C ASP A 784 36.77 -4.02 21.94
N GLU A 785 35.86 -4.78 22.55
CA GLU A 785 34.82 -4.22 23.43
C GLU A 785 35.42 -3.62 24.71
N ALA A 786 36.30 -4.34 25.40
CA ALA A 786 36.96 -3.81 26.59
C ALA A 786 37.93 -2.67 26.26
N GLN A 787 38.59 -2.71 25.09
CA GLN A 787 39.39 -1.60 24.58
C GLN A 787 38.54 -0.35 24.32
N LEU A 788 37.34 -0.50 23.74
CA LEU A 788 36.40 0.58 23.51
C LEU A 788 36.06 1.28 24.82
N LEU A 789 35.57 0.51 25.80
CA LEU A 789 35.11 0.99 27.11
C LEU A 789 36.25 1.59 27.96
N ALA A 790 37.40 0.91 28.05
CA ALA A 790 38.53 1.38 28.83
C ALA A 790 39.16 2.64 28.20
N GLY A 791 39.29 2.67 26.88
CA GLY A 791 39.77 3.84 26.15
C GLY A 791 38.83 5.04 26.28
N ASN A 792 37.51 4.83 26.21
CA ASN A 792 36.53 5.91 26.43
C ASN A 792 36.58 6.42 27.87
N ALA A 793 36.71 5.53 28.86
CA ALA A 793 36.84 5.93 30.28
C ALA A 793 38.08 6.82 30.50
N MET A 794 39.22 6.43 29.93
CA MET A 794 40.45 7.22 29.96
C MET A 794 40.23 8.61 29.38
N ILE A 795 39.78 8.68 28.12
CA ILE A 795 39.58 9.94 27.40
C ILE A 795 38.54 10.83 28.09
N ASN A 796 37.43 10.26 28.58
CA ASN A 796 36.39 11.02 29.28
C ASN A 796 36.89 11.63 30.58
N SER A 797 37.75 10.94 31.33
CA SER A 797 38.40 11.48 32.52
C SER A 797 39.32 12.65 32.16
N MET A 798 40.15 12.47 31.12
CA MET A 798 41.06 13.50 30.62
C MET A 798 40.31 14.75 30.14
N ILE A 799 39.20 14.57 29.39
CA ILE A 799 38.33 15.66 28.95
C ILE A 799 37.79 16.44 30.14
N LYS A 800 37.28 15.75 31.17
CA LYS A 800 36.77 16.41 32.40
C LYS A 800 37.86 17.18 33.13
N ALA A 801 39.08 16.65 33.17
CA ALA A 801 40.22 17.29 33.81
C ALA A 801 40.69 18.58 33.10
N THR A 802 40.33 18.80 31.83
CA THR A 802 40.62 20.08 31.13
C THR A 802 39.85 21.28 31.67
N GLY A 803 38.75 21.07 32.40
CA GLY A 803 37.91 22.14 32.95
C GLY A 803 37.09 22.94 31.92
N GLN A 804 37.10 22.56 30.64
CA GLN A 804 36.30 23.19 29.59
C GLN A 804 34.85 22.67 29.59
N THR A 805 33.89 23.60 29.50
CA THR A 805 32.45 23.27 29.46
C THR A 805 32.01 22.77 28.08
N ASP A 806 32.67 23.22 27.01
CA ASP A 806 32.42 22.77 25.65
C ASP A 806 33.27 21.53 25.35
N ARG A 807 32.60 20.38 25.22
CA ARG A 807 33.22 19.07 25.00
C ARG A 807 34.06 19.03 23.72
N ASN A 808 33.65 19.72 22.66
CA ASN A 808 34.40 19.72 21.40
C ASN A 808 35.71 20.49 21.52
N LYS A 809 35.70 21.63 22.21
CA LYS A 809 36.92 22.39 22.52
C LYS A 809 37.83 21.59 23.45
N ALA A 810 37.26 20.93 24.45
CA ALA A 810 38.01 20.04 25.36
C ALA A 810 38.70 18.89 24.60
N MET A 811 37.99 18.25 23.67
CA MET A 811 38.56 17.21 22.79
C MET A 811 39.69 17.77 21.92
N SER A 812 39.51 18.95 21.30
CA SER A 812 40.58 19.56 20.49
C SER A 812 41.82 19.91 21.31
N ILE A 813 41.66 20.40 22.55
CA ILE A 813 42.75 20.65 23.49
C ILE A 813 43.46 19.35 23.83
N LEU A 814 42.69 18.30 24.17
CA LEU A 814 43.23 16.99 24.52
C LEU A 814 44.01 16.37 23.36
N SER A 815 43.44 16.37 22.16
CA SER A 815 44.13 15.84 20.96
C SER A 815 45.40 16.63 20.66
N SER A 816 45.40 17.96 20.81
CA SER A 816 46.61 18.78 20.63
C SER A 816 47.68 18.46 21.67
N TYR A 817 47.28 18.30 22.94
CA TYR A 817 48.16 17.92 24.05
C TYR A 817 48.79 16.53 23.86
N LEU A 818 48.02 15.60 23.29
CA LEU A 818 48.49 14.24 23.01
C LEU A 818 49.35 14.16 21.75
N ASP A 819 48.98 14.83 20.66
CA ASP A 819 49.74 14.83 19.40
C ASP A 819 51.07 15.60 19.54
N ALA A 820 51.12 16.67 20.35
CA ALA A 820 52.34 17.44 20.61
C ALA A 820 53.23 16.83 21.72
N GLU A 821 52.89 15.64 22.22
CA GLU A 821 53.60 14.93 23.29
C GLU A 821 53.82 15.75 24.57
N THR A 822 52.92 16.70 24.86
CA THR A 822 53.04 17.62 26.00
C THR A 822 52.93 16.89 27.34
N TYR A 823 52.31 15.70 27.33
CA TYR A 823 52.23 14.78 28.48
C TYR A 823 53.59 14.32 29.01
N LEU A 824 54.67 14.43 28.23
CA LEU A 824 56.03 14.14 28.69
C LEU A 824 56.59 15.24 29.61
N GLN A 825 56.02 16.46 29.56
CA GLN A 825 56.43 17.60 30.38
C GLN A 825 55.46 17.86 31.53
N ASP A 826 54.16 17.69 31.30
CA ASP A 826 53.10 17.77 32.31
C ASP A 826 52.24 16.53 32.22
N ALA A 827 52.40 15.57 33.13
CA ALA A 827 51.68 14.30 33.09
C ALA A 827 50.24 14.38 33.65
N GLY A 828 49.78 15.55 34.14
CA GLY A 828 48.56 15.67 34.93
C GLY A 828 47.31 15.08 34.28
N LEU A 829 47.05 15.40 33.00
CA LEU A 829 45.91 14.83 32.27
C LEU A 829 46.07 13.32 32.07
N LEU A 830 47.28 12.83 31.78
CA LEU A 830 47.54 11.41 31.53
C LEU A 830 47.31 10.57 32.79
N GLU A 831 47.74 11.05 33.97
CA GLU A 831 47.52 10.37 35.25
C GLU A 831 46.03 10.22 35.60
N GLU A 832 45.22 11.25 35.36
CA GLU A 832 43.76 11.18 35.52
C GLU A 832 43.10 10.19 34.56
N GLY A 833 43.67 10.04 33.35
CA GLY A 833 43.26 9.00 32.41
C GLY A 833 43.58 7.59 32.91
N VAL A 834 44.79 7.36 33.42
CA VAL A 834 45.22 6.06 33.97
C VAL A 834 44.35 5.64 35.14
N LYS A 835 44.13 6.53 36.13
CA LYS A 835 43.25 6.26 37.28
C LYS A 835 41.84 5.87 36.86
N ALA A 836 41.32 6.46 35.78
CA ALA A 836 39.99 6.14 35.27
C ALA A 836 39.90 4.75 34.66
N ILE A 837 40.96 4.28 33.98
CA ILE A 837 41.04 2.89 33.51
C ILE A 837 41.06 1.95 34.72
N GLU A 838 41.93 2.19 35.70
CA GLU A 838 42.04 1.36 36.91
C GLU A 838 40.71 1.26 37.66
N ALA A 839 39.98 2.37 37.78
CA ALA A 839 38.66 2.41 38.40
C ALA A 839 37.60 1.63 37.60
N LYS A 840 37.71 1.59 36.27
CA LYS A 840 36.74 0.93 35.39
C LYS A 840 36.99 -0.57 35.24
N THR A 841 38.26 -0.99 35.17
CA THR A 841 38.65 -2.39 34.95
C THR A 841 39.00 -3.13 36.24
N GLY A 842 39.27 -2.41 37.34
CA GLY A 842 39.72 -2.99 38.61
C GLY A 842 41.17 -3.49 38.59
N VAL A 843 41.92 -3.23 37.51
CA VAL A 843 43.31 -3.67 37.34
C VAL A 843 44.24 -2.46 37.48
N ASN A 844 45.27 -2.59 38.32
CA ASN A 844 46.29 -1.56 38.48
C ASN A 844 47.26 -1.56 37.28
N ILE A 845 47.47 -0.41 36.65
CA ILE A 845 48.37 -0.27 35.50
C ILE A 845 49.79 -0.04 36.01
N LEU A 846 50.59 -1.12 35.98
CA LEU A 846 51.97 -1.09 36.47
C LEU A 846 52.85 -0.17 35.61
N ARG A 847 53.85 0.46 36.26
CA ARG A 847 54.93 1.12 35.52
C ARG A 847 55.91 0.08 34.98
N LEU A 848 56.52 0.37 33.84
CA LEU A 848 57.56 -0.45 33.23
C LEU A 848 58.77 -0.64 34.15
N SER A 849 59.04 0.31 35.05
CA SER A 849 60.04 0.17 36.12
C SER A 849 59.73 -0.96 37.09
N ASP A 850 58.44 -1.17 37.38
CA ASP A 850 57.95 -2.10 38.40
C ASP A 850 57.90 -3.54 37.87
N LEU A 851 57.98 -3.69 36.54
CA LEU A 851 58.09 -4.97 35.83
C LEU A 851 59.55 -5.45 35.70
N SER A 852 60.54 -4.64 36.10
CA SER A 852 61.93 -5.09 36.12
C SER A 852 62.13 -6.09 37.26
N PRO A 853 62.56 -7.34 36.99
CA PRO A 853 62.92 -8.24 38.06
C PRO A 853 64.16 -7.66 38.74
N SER A 854 64.03 -7.34 40.02
CA SER A 854 65.16 -7.16 40.92
C SER A 854 65.91 -8.49 41.06
N ASN A 855 66.67 -8.90 40.03
CA ASN A 855 67.79 -9.83 40.12
C ASN A 855 68.64 -9.86 38.83
N SER A 856 69.89 -9.46 39.01
CA SER A 856 71.11 -9.77 38.24
C SER A 856 71.22 -9.34 36.77
N ILE A 857 71.86 -8.19 36.53
CA ILE A 857 72.96 -8.07 35.55
C ILE A 857 74.06 -7.18 36.13
N GLY A 858 75.24 -7.76 36.38
CA GLY A 858 76.51 -7.02 36.33
C GLY A 858 77.08 -6.43 37.63
N GLY A 859 77.24 -7.24 38.68
CA GLY A 859 78.23 -6.92 39.71
C GLY A 859 79.63 -6.95 39.12
N LYS A 860 80.28 -5.78 38.96
CA LYS A 860 81.73 -5.68 38.76
C LYS A 860 82.44 -6.46 39.86
N LYS A 861 83.19 -7.50 39.51
CA LYS A 861 84.30 -7.97 40.33
C LYS A 861 85.59 -7.46 39.70
N ASN A 862 86.29 -6.61 40.45
CA ASN A 862 87.72 -6.39 40.29
C ASN A 862 88.45 -7.69 40.62
N GLY A 863 89.42 -8.08 39.79
CA GLY A 863 90.27 -9.25 39.95
C GLY A 863 90.65 -9.84 38.62
#